data_AF-A0A1U7CNB7-F1
#
_entry.id   AF-A0A1U7CNB7-F1
#
_cell.length_a   1.000
_cell.length_b   1.000
_cell.length_c   1.000
_cell.angle_alpha   90.00
_cell.angle_beta   90.00
_cell.angle_gamma   90.00
#
_symmetry.space_group_name_H-M   'P 1'
#
loop_
_entity.id
_entity.type
_entity.pdbx_description
1 polymer ?
#
loop_
_entity_poly.entity_id
_entity_poly.type
_entity_poly.pdbx_seq_one_letter_code
_entity_poly.pdbx_strand_id
1 'polypeptide(L)'
;MPHPRYICIHGHFYQPPRENPWLGVVEVQDSAAPFHDWNERVTHESYAPNTRARLLDDRGRITNILNNYAWMSFNFGPTLLQWMADAEPDVLRKIVEADRLSRERRGGHGNAIAQAYNHMIMPLASAVDKRTQVLWGVADFRHRFGREPEGMWLAETAVDVASLEALADAGIKFTILAPRQAKRWRRIGEKTWIENGGGIDPSQAYLCRLPSGRSIALFFYDGIISQQVAFERLLDRGERFLGRLFGGFDGHRDHPQLMHIATDGESYGHHHAHGDMALAYVLERLSKDPNVKLTNYGEFLELHPPRWEVEIHENSSWSCVHGVERWRSDCGCKTRGDWQQKWRGPLRSALDGLKEQLDHLFSTRGRVCFRDPWAARDGYIRVILSRYSEEAIQAFLNEFGHPDLDDQQTTDALRLLEIQLDAMLMYTSCGWFFDELSGLETTQCLQYAARAISMARQFDRDLEEAFVTALEAAPSNLPQYGDGRGVWEQCIRPSVVDLDRVLAHHAISLIYQSGDDGRRDDASAYDVQTLDQQIRTRGVGHLAVGRLRARSRRTWNEAESNFVVVHFGGLDFHTVLSSSLSAEDFLEFQSRLLPIYRSGSLAELMRLLDQEFPGATHQLDDLFRDEQRRIIGIVLSDRFEDYRRAFEHLANEDEEVLNRLGRLRYPIPKPLRAAASTYLDHHLREQIDWLETGEEHSLAPVEHLCDRGRSWGYTPEREALGKAVAEGLQRTLRGIQDGSNLGMVATRVELLLDAAALLGMKPDLWQVQNQFLDAFIRLSDDGTLDPSLREIFAKLAVRLDVSPSVLDWRP
;
A
#
# COMPACT_ATOMS: atom_id res chain seq x y z
N MET A 1 23.44 1.86 -43.80
CA MET A 1 23.51 1.23 -42.46
C MET A 1 22.10 1.17 -41.91
N PRO A 2 21.70 0.11 -41.21
CA PRO A 2 20.38 0.08 -40.56
C PRO A 2 20.26 1.27 -39.60
N HIS A 3 19.07 1.90 -39.54
CA HIS A 3 18.80 2.98 -38.59
C HIS A 3 18.92 2.46 -37.15
N PRO A 4 19.34 3.31 -36.20
CA PRO A 4 19.52 2.89 -34.82
C PRO A 4 18.18 2.45 -34.21
N ARG A 5 18.22 1.37 -33.44
CA ARG A 5 17.08 0.75 -32.78
C ARG A 5 17.15 0.98 -31.27
N TYR A 6 16.03 1.36 -30.69
CA TYR A 6 15.89 1.67 -29.27
C TYR A 6 14.77 0.85 -28.66
N ILE A 7 14.93 0.44 -27.40
CA ILE A 7 13.86 -0.19 -26.61
C ILE A 7 13.64 0.60 -25.33
N CYS A 8 12.36 0.87 -25.01
CA CYS A 8 11.93 1.41 -23.73
C CYS A 8 10.77 0.59 -23.18
N ILE A 9 10.91 0.04 -21.99
CA ILE A 9 9.82 -0.63 -21.27
C ILE A 9 9.36 0.32 -20.18
N HIS A 10 8.06 0.61 -20.12
CA HIS A 10 7.47 1.49 -19.11
C HIS A 10 6.52 0.72 -18.19
N GLY A 11 6.72 0.88 -16.87
CA GLY A 11 5.84 0.33 -15.84
C GLY A 11 5.18 1.43 -15.02
N HIS A 12 3.85 1.41 -14.97
CA HIS A 12 3.04 2.29 -14.13
C HIS A 12 2.70 1.59 -12.80
N PHE A 13 3.35 1.94 -11.70
CA PHE A 13 3.17 1.29 -10.40
C PHE A 13 2.26 2.13 -9.50
N TYR A 14 1.17 1.55 -9.00
CA TYR A 14 0.17 2.30 -8.25
C TYR A 14 -0.72 1.41 -7.38
N GLN A 15 -1.02 1.90 -6.18
CA GLN A 15 -2.13 1.47 -5.36
C GLN A 15 -2.98 2.68 -4.99
N PRO A 16 -4.32 2.56 -4.95
CA PRO A 16 -5.16 3.63 -4.44
C PRO A 16 -4.76 4.01 -3.01
N PRO A 17 -5.07 5.25 -2.58
CA PRO A 17 -5.07 5.57 -1.15
C PRO A 17 -5.90 4.51 -0.42
N ARG A 18 -5.34 3.90 0.62
CA ARG A 18 -5.98 2.85 1.44
C ARG A 18 -6.08 3.22 2.90
N GLU A 19 -5.53 4.38 3.26
CA GLU A 19 -5.55 4.87 4.62
C GLU A 19 -6.97 5.15 5.06
N ASN A 20 -7.30 4.77 6.30
CA ASN A 20 -8.49 5.28 6.95
C ASN A 20 -8.37 6.82 6.99
N PRO A 21 -9.32 7.58 6.40
CA PRO A 21 -9.14 9.01 6.20
C PRO A 21 -8.87 9.78 7.50
N TRP A 22 -9.46 9.33 8.61
CA TRP A 22 -9.32 9.97 9.92
C TRP A 22 -7.99 9.59 10.59
N LEU A 23 -7.61 8.32 10.55
CA LEU A 23 -6.41 7.80 11.23
C LEU A 23 -5.11 8.06 10.47
N GLY A 24 -5.19 8.19 9.14
CA GLY A 24 -4.02 8.40 8.29
C GLY A 24 -3.12 7.20 8.09
N VAL A 25 -3.54 6.02 8.56
CA VAL A 25 -2.86 4.74 8.42
C VAL A 25 -3.77 3.75 7.70
N VAL A 26 -3.18 2.77 7.01
CA VAL A 26 -3.93 1.64 6.45
C VAL A 26 -4.24 0.69 7.61
N GLU A 27 -5.51 0.34 7.80
CA GLU A 27 -5.90 -0.70 8.76
C GLU A 27 -5.77 -2.09 8.13
N VAL A 28 -5.68 -3.14 8.95
CA VAL A 28 -5.64 -4.52 8.47
C VAL A 28 -6.77 -4.89 7.49
N GLN A 29 -6.41 -5.55 6.38
CA GLN A 29 -7.31 -5.99 5.32
C GLN A 29 -7.25 -7.51 5.14
N ASP A 30 -8.26 -8.24 5.62
CA ASP A 30 -8.26 -9.73 5.61
C ASP A 30 -8.05 -10.36 4.24
N SER A 31 -8.49 -9.69 3.17
CA SER A 31 -8.30 -10.16 1.80
C SER A 31 -6.84 -10.13 1.33
N ALA A 32 -5.96 -9.44 2.05
CA ALA A 32 -4.52 -9.39 1.81
C ALA A 32 -3.71 -10.45 2.58
N ALA A 33 -4.37 -11.29 3.40
CA ALA A 33 -3.70 -12.32 4.18
C ALA A 33 -2.76 -13.19 3.30
N PRO A 34 -1.57 -13.56 3.81
CA PRO A 34 -1.11 -13.43 5.20
C PRO A 34 -0.41 -12.08 5.52
N PHE A 35 -0.50 -11.09 4.63
CA PHE A 35 0.01 -9.73 4.85
C PHE A 35 -1.00 -8.88 5.61
N HIS A 36 -0.54 -7.79 6.22
CA HIS A 36 -1.38 -6.85 6.95
C HIS A 36 -2.40 -6.18 6.02
N ASP A 37 -1.94 -5.70 4.87
CA ASP A 37 -2.78 -5.01 3.88
C ASP A 37 -2.29 -5.21 2.43
N TRP A 38 -3.08 -4.73 1.47
CA TRP A 38 -2.78 -4.90 0.04
C TRP A 38 -1.52 -4.14 -0.42
N ASN A 39 -1.15 -3.01 0.21
CA ASN A 39 0.10 -2.32 -0.14
C ASN A 39 1.30 -3.17 0.27
N GLU A 40 1.28 -3.75 1.47
CA GLU A 40 2.34 -4.68 1.91
C GLU A 40 2.44 -5.89 0.98
N ARG A 41 1.30 -6.53 0.69
CA ARG A 41 1.24 -7.70 -0.20
C ARG A 41 1.83 -7.40 -1.58
N VAL A 42 1.36 -6.34 -2.25
CA VAL A 42 1.82 -6.02 -3.62
C VAL A 42 3.27 -5.53 -3.61
N THR A 43 3.72 -4.88 -2.53
CA THR A 43 5.14 -4.54 -2.35
C THR A 43 6.00 -5.79 -2.29
N HIS A 44 5.58 -6.79 -1.51
CA HIS A 44 6.26 -8.06 -1.41
C HIS A 44 6.25 -8.86 -2.73
N GLU A 45 5.12 -8.86 -3.43
CA GLU A 45 4.93 -9.66 -4.66
C GLU A 45 5.47 -8.98 -5.94
N SER A 46 5.66 -7.66 -5.95
CA SER A 46 6.06 -6.90 -7.15
C SER A 46 7.11 -5.82 -6.87
N TYR A 47 6.82 -4.84 -6.02
CA TYR A 47 7.64 -3.62 -5.98
C TYR A 47 9.04 -3.86 -5.45
N ALA A 48 9.15 -4.58 -4.33
CA ALA A 48 10.41 -4.96 -3.72
C ALA A 48 11.20 -5.95 -4.61
N PRO A 49 10.60 -7.04 -5.16
CA PRO A 49 11.27 -7.93 -6.11
C PRO A 49 11.94 -7.20 -7.28
N ASN A 50 11.28 -6.21 -7.88
CA ASN A 50 11.88 -5.46 -9.00
C ASN A 50 13.11 -4.62 -8.61
N THR A 51 13.31 -4.28 -7.32
CA THR A 51 14.57 -3.64 -6.88
C THR A 51 15.76 -4.60 -6.88
N ARG A 52 15.50 -5.91 -6.89
CA ARG A 52 16.49 -6.99 -6.79
C ARG A 52 16.07 -8.23 -7.57
N ALA A 53 15.62 -8.10 -8.80
CA ALA A 53 15.10 -9.22 -9.58
C ALA A 53 16.19 -10.26 -9.87
N ARG A 54 15.86 -11.55 -9.72
CA ARG A 54 16.85 -12.64 -9.78
C ARG A 54 17.02 -13.14 -11.20
N LEU A 55 18.27 -13.45 -11.56
CA LEU A 55 18.63 -14.22 -12.74
C LEU A 55 19.15 -15.59 -12.29
N LEU A 56 18.51 -16.65 -12.75
CA LEU A 56 18.81 -18.02 -12.31
C LEU A 56 19.56 -18.82 -13.37
N ASP A 57 20.38 -19.78 -12.94
CA ASP A 57 20.93 -20.83 -13.80
C ASP A 57 19.92 -21.98 -14.03
N ASP A 58 20.35 -22.99 -14.79
CA ASP A 58 19.58 -24.20 -15.10
C ASP A 58 19.27 -25.08 -13.88
N ARG A 59 19.92 -24.81 -12.73
CA ARG A 59 19.71 -25.49 -11.45
C ARG A 59 18.87 -24.66 -10.48
N GLY A 60 18.41 -23.47 -10.89
CA GLY A 60 17.62 -22.57 -10.06
C GLY A 60 18.43 -21.70 -9.11
N ARG A 61 19.76 -21.64 -9.25
CA ARG A 61 20.62 -20.81 -8.40
C ARG A 61 20.75 -19.40 -8.94
N ILE A 62 20.77 -18.42 -8.05
CA ILE A 62 20.97 -17.02 -8.38
C ILE A 62 22.37 -16.82 -8.93
N THR A 63 22.46 -16.31 -10.16
CA THR A 63 23.72 -15.98 -10.84
C THR A 63 23.97 -14.49 -10.95
N ASN A 64 22.91 -13.68 -10.82
CA ASN A 64 22.95 -12.23 -10.90
C ASN A 64 21.65 -11.64 -10.30
N ILE A 65 21.69 -10.39 -9.84
CA ILE A 65 20.56 -9.66 -9.26
C ILE A 65 20.45 -8.29 -9.93
N LEU A 66 19.34 -7.99 -10.59
CA LEU A 66 19.15 -6.74 -11.29
C LEU A 66 18.14 -5.83 -10.58
N ASN A 67 18.45 -4.55 -10.44
CA ASN A 67 17.41 -3.55 -10.15
C ASN A 67 16.73 -3.15 -11.46
N ASN A 68 15.55 -3.70 -11.74
CA ASN A 68 14.81 -3.49 -13.00
C ASN A 68 14.53 -2.00 -13.24
N TYR A 69 14.20 -1.24 -12.20
CA TYR A 69 13.95 0.21 -12.28
C TYR A 69 15.14 1.00 -12.83
N ALA A 70 16.36 0.53 -12.63
CA ALA A 70 17.56 1.20 -13.14
C ALA A 70 17.71 1.08 -14.67
N TRP A 71 16.90 0.22 -15.30
CA TRP A 71 16.94 -0.13 -16.71
C TRP A 71 15.63 0.13 -17.47
N MET A 72 14.47 0.05 -16.81
CA MET A 72 13.15 0.39 -17.37
C MET A 72 12.74 1.83 -17.05
N SER A 73 11.90 2.46 -17.87
CA SER A 73 11.19 3.68 -17.46
C SER A 73 10.04 3.32 -16.51
N PHE A 74 9.71 4.19 -15.56
CA PHE A 74 8.62 3.92 -14.61
C PHE A 74 8.02 5.20 -14.03
N ASN A 75 6.82 5.07 -13.46
CA ASN A 75 6.29 5.99 -12.46
C ASN A 75 5.74 5.21 -11.27
N PHE A 76 5.78 5.84 -10.09
CA PHE A 76 5.06 5.38 -8.91
C PHE A 76 4.02 6.42 -8.52
N GLY A 77 2.85 5.97 -8.10
CA GLY A 77 1.84 6.87 -7.56
C GLY A 77 2.26 7.54 -6.25
N PRO A 78 2.09 8.87 -6.10
CA PRO A 78 2.51 9.59 -4.89
C PRO A 78 1.92 9.06 -3.58
N THR A 79 0.68 8.57 -3.60
CA THR A 79 0.00 7.98 -2.43
C THR A 79 0.68 6.70 -1.97
N LEU A 80 1.11 5.86 -2.92
CA LEU A 80 1.89 4.66 -2.64
C LEU A 80 3.31 5.01 -2.16
N LEU A 81 3.96 6.01 -2.77
CA LEU A 81 5.28 6.48 -2.31
C LEU A 81 5.24 7.05 -0.90
N GLN A 82 4.15 7.72 -0.53
CA GLN A 82 3.93 8.20 0.84
C GLN A 82 3.85 7.03 1.83
N TRP A 83 3.06 6.00 1.54
CA TRP A 83 3.01 4.79 2.38
C TRP A 83 4.38 4.08 2.45
N MET A 84 5.07 3.93 1.31
CA MET A 84 6.39 3.29 1.26
C MET A 84 7.45 4.04 2.07
N ALA A 85 7.35 5.37 2.18
CA ALA A 85 8.32 6.15 2.94
C ALA A 85 8.33 5.77 4.42
N ASP A 86 7.18 5.36 4.95
CA ASP A 86 7.00 4.96 6.34
C ASP A 86 7.13 3.44 6.52
N ALA A 87 6.46 2.65 5.67
CA ALA A 87 6.37 1.20 5.81
C ALA A 87 7.57 0.45 5.19
N GLU A 88 8.09 0.91 4.05
CA GLU A 88 9.09 0.21 3.24
C GLU A 88 10.22 1.14 2.74
N PRO A 89 10.89 1.90 3.66
CA PRO A 89 11.83 2.95 3.28
C PRO A 89 13.04 2.42 2.51
N ASP A 90 13.43 1.17 2.74
CA ASP A 90 14.55 0.51 2.06
C ASP A 90 14.24 0.24 0.58
N VAL A 91 13.00 -0.15 0.28
CA VAL A 91 12.51 -0.35 -1.08
C VAL A 91 12.46 0.99 -1.81
N LEU A 92 11.89 2.02 -1.17
CA LEU A 92 11.84 3.37 -1.73
C LEU A 92 13.23 3.93 -2.06
N ARG A 93 14.21 3.78 -1.14
CA ARG A 93 15.59 4.21 -1.41
C ARG A 93 16.20 3.52 -2.63
N LYS A 94 15.94 2.22 -2.83
CA LYS A 94 16.42 1.47 -4.02
C LYS A 94 15.73 1.91 -5.32
N ILE A 95 14.47 2.35 -5.27
CA ILE A 95 13.75 2.92 -6.41
C ILE A 95 14.34 4.28 -6.80
N VAL A 96 14.59 5.15 -5.82
CA VAL A 96 15.23 6.47 -6.04
C VAL A 96 16.65 6.30 -6.57
N GLU A 97 17.42 5.37 -6.00
CA GLU A 97 18.76 5.06 -6.45
C GLU A 97 18.78 4.53 -7.89
N ALA A 98 17.79 3.71 -8.28
CA ALA A 98 17.63 3.27 -9.66
C ALA A 98 17.47 4.45 -10.64
N ASP A 99 16.69 5.47 -10.29
CA ASP A 99 16.61 6.69 -11.11
C ASP A 99 17.96 7.41 -11.19
N ARG A 100 18.67 7.54 -10.06
CA ARG A 100 20.01 8.16 -10.04
C ARG A 100 21.01 7.45 -10.96
N LEU A 101 21.13 6.12 -10.85
CA LEU A 101 21.97 5.28 -11.71
C LEU A 101 21.54 5.34 -13.17
N SER A 102 20.24 5.46 -13.43
CA SER A 102 19.71 5.56 -14.78
C SER A 102 20.17 6.82 -15.51
N ARG A 103 20.33 7.94 -14.79
CA ARG A 103 20.78 9.24 -15.30
C ARG A 103 22.24 9.24 -15.70
N GLU A 104 23.09 8.59 -14.90
CA GLU A 104 24.52 8.44 -15.19
C GLU A 104 24.75 7.74 -16.53
N ARG A 105 23.89 6.77 -16.88
CA ARG A 105 23.95 6.02 -18.13
C ARG A 105 23.34 6.74 -19.34
N ARG A 106 22.47 7.73 -19.13
CA ARG A 106 21.58 8.28 -20.16
C ARG A 106 21.66 9.81 -20.26
N GLY A 107 22.88 10.36 -20.20
CA GLY A 107 23.11 11.79 -20.44
C GLY A 107 22.41 12.73 -19.45
N GLY A 108 22.06 12.24 -18.25
CA GLY A 108 21.32 13.02 -17.24
C GLY A 108 19.81 12.75 -17.20
N HIS A 109 19.25 12.01 -18.17
CA HIS A 109 17.82 11.66 -18.21
C HIS A 109 17.51 10.45 -17.33
N GLY A 110 16.60 10.64 -16.38
CA GLY A 110 16.22 9.58 -15.45
C GLY A 110 15.06 8.73 -15.94
N ASN A 111 14.99 7.51 -15.45
CA ASN A 111 13.95 6.54 -15.78
C ASN A 111 12.59 6.87 -15.14
N ALA A 112 12.61 7.51 -13.96
CA ALA A 112 11.40 7.90 -13.25
C ALA A 112 10.74 9.11 -13.91
N ILE A 113 9.42 9.05 -14.04
CA ILE A 113 8.57 10.19 -14.43
C ILE A 113 7.54 10.46 -13.32
N ALA A 114 7.02 11.69 -13.26
CA ALA A 114 6.00 12.04 -12.28
C ALA A 114 4.64 11.41 -12.61
N GLN A 115 3.67 11.55 -11.71
CA GLN A 115 2.28 11.16 -11.93
C GLN A 115 1.35 12.26 -11.41
N ALA A 116 0.16 12.41 -12.02
CA ALA A 116 -0.93 13.16 -11.40
C ALA A 116 -1.25 12.59 -10.00
N TYR A 117 -1.29 13.47 -8.99
CA TYR A 117 -1.06 13.10 -7.59
C TYR A 117 -1.99 12.01 -7.01
N ASN A 118 -3.31 12.20 -7.08
CA ASN A 118 -4.32 11.27 -6.53
C ASN A 118 -4.82 10.23 -7.55
N HIS A 119 -4.15 10.10 -8.70
CA HIS A 119 -4.61 9.23 -9.79
C HIS A 119 -6.07 9.53 -10.23
N MET A 120 -6.44 10.82 -10.21
CA MET A 120 -7.73 11.33 -10.67
C MET A 120 -7.82 11.30 -12.20
N ILE A 121 -9.00 10.99 -12.75
CA ILE A 121 -9.26 11.06 -14.19
C ILE A 121 -9.31 12.52 -14.62
N MET A 122 -8.15 13.02 -15.06
CA MET A 122 -7.92 14.43 -15.36
C MET A 122 -8.98 15.03 -16.29
N PRO A 123 -9.40 14.41 -17.41
CA PRO A 123 -10.42 15.00 -18.29
C PRO A 123 -11.76 15.30 -17.60
N LEU A 124 -12.08 14.57 -16.53
CA LEU A 124 -13.30 14.76 -15.76
C LEU A 124 -13.12 15.72 -14.58
N ALA A 125 -11.91 16.19 -14.30
CA ALA A 125 -11.60 17.09 -13.20
C ALA A 125 -11.86 18.56 -13.56
N SER A 126 -12.13 19.38 -12.54
CA SER A 126 -12.20 20.83 -12.69
C SER A 126 -10.85 21.42 -13.13
N ALA A 127 -10.84 22.62 -13.72
CA ALA A 127 -9.60 23.25 -14.16
C ALA A 127 -8.62 23.52 -12.99
N VAL A 128 -9.16 23.89 -11.82
CA VAL A 128 -8.35 24.10 -10.61
C VAL A 128 -7.75 22.78 -10.12
N ASP A 129 -8.53 21.70 -10.08
CA ASP A 129 -8.06 20.39 -9.63
C ASP A 129 -7.02 19.82 -10.60
N LYS A 130 -7.22 19.94 -11.92
CA LYS A 130 -6.19 19.59 -12.93
C LYS A 130 -4.86 20.25 -12.59
N ARG A 131 -4.86 21.55 -12.34
CA ARG A 131 -3.63 22.28 -12.00
C ARG A 131 -2.99 21.78 -10.72
N THR A 132 -3.76 21.60 -9.65
CA THR A 132 -3.23 21.11 -8.37
C THR A 132 -2.69 19.69 -8.48
N GLN A 133 -3.36 18.78 -9.19
CA GLN A 133 -2.91 17.40 -9.39
C GLN A 133 -1.55 17.33 -10.09
N VAL A 134 -1.29 18.23 -11.04
CA VAL A 134 0.01 18.35 -11.71
C VAL A 134 1.05 18.97 -10.78
N LEU A 135 0.75 20.09 -10.13
CA LEU A 135 1.70 20.76 -9.24
C LEU A 135 2.12 19.87 -8.06
N TRP A 136 1.17 19.17 -7.46
CA TRP A 136 1.44 18.22 -6.37
C TRP A 136 2.25 17.03 -6.86
N GLY A 137 1.93 16.49 -8.05
CA GLY A 137 2.72 15.41 -8.67
C GLY A 137 4.17 15.82 -8.95
N VAL A 138 4.40 17.05 -9.40
CA VAL A 138 5.75 17.60 -9.59
C VAL A 138 6.47 17.79 -8.26
N ALA A 139 5.79 18.31 -7.24
CA ALA A 139 6.38 18.57 -5.92
C ALA A 139 6.75 17.26 -5.19
N ASP A 140 5.89 16.23 -5.23
CA ASP A 140 6.22 14.91 -4.70
C ASP A 140 7.42 14.31 -5.43
N PHE A 141 7.42 14.36 -6.77
CA PHE A 141 8.56 13.86 -7.56
C PHE A 141 9.88 14.54 -7.17
N ARG A 142 9.88 15.87 -7.06
CA ARG A 142 11.07 16.64 -6.63
C ARG A 142 11.54 16.23 -5.24
N HIS A 143 10.60 16.04 -4.31
CA HIS A 143 10.90 15.64 -2.94
C HIS A 143 11.54 14.25 -2.87
N ARG A 144 11.02 13.29 -3.64
CA ARG A 144 11.50 11.89 -3.63
C ARG A 144 12.78 11.69 -4.44
N PHE A 145 12.87 12.26 -5.64
CA PHE A 145 13.94 11.99 -6.61
C PHE A 145 15.00 13.10 -6.69
N GLY A 146 14.79 14.25 -6.04
CA GLY A 146 15.77 15.34 -5.98
C GLY A 146 16.04 16.04 -7.32
N ARG A 147 15.12 15.94 -8.29
CA ARG A 147 15.23 16.61 -9.61
C ARG A 147 13.86 16.96 -10.19
N GLU A 148 13.87 17.74 -11.26
CA GLU A 148 12.67 18.01 -12.07
C GLU A 148 12.21 16.77 -12.84
N PRO A 149 10.89 16.47 -12.89
CA PRO A 149 10.35 15.45 -13.78
C PRO A 149 10.32 15.95 -15.24
N GLU A 150 10.76 15.11 -16.17
CA GLU A 150 10.68 15.42 -17.61
C GLU A 150 9.36 14.97 -18.24
N GLY A 151 8.78 13.90 -17.69
CA GLY A 151 7.49 13.36 -18.11
C GLY A 151 6.51 13.27 -16.94
N MET A 152 5.23 13.12 -17.27
CA MET A 152 4.21 12.81 -16.28
C MET A 152 3.20 11.79 -16.83
N TRP A 153 2.90 10.77 -16.02
CA TRP A 153 1.83 9.80 -16.26
C TRP A 153 0.48 10.39 -15.86
N LEU A 154 -0.45 10.39 -16.81
CA LEU A 154 -1.86 10.70 -16.54
C LEU A 154 -2.57 9.41 -16.12
N ALA A 155 -3.37 9.46 -15.07
CA ALA A 155 -4.14 8.31 -14.59
C ALA A 155 -4.91 7.66 -15.75
N GLU A 156 -4.71 6.36 -15.95
CA GLU A 156 -5.35 5.59 -17.03
C GLU A 156 -5.03 6.11 -18.44
N THR A 157 -3.92 6.84 -18.59
CA THR A 157 -3.59 7.69 -19.75
C THR A 157 -4.75 8.59 -20.19
N ALA A 158 -5.67 8.91 -19.27
CA ALA A 158 -6.86 9.66 -19.58
C ALA A 158 -6.49 11.11 -19.91
N VAL A 159 -6.84 11.56 -21.11
CA VAL A 159 -6.31 12.82 -21.66
C VAL A 159 -7.38 13.62 -22.40
N ASP A 160 -7.26 14.94 -22.25
CA ASP A 160 -7.92 16.00 -23.01
C ASP A 160 -6.90 17.14 -23.20
N VAL A 161 -7.19 18.11 -24.07
CA VAL A 161 -6.27 19.23 -24.33
C VAL A 161 -6.00 20.05 -23.07
N ALA A 162 -7.00 20.22 -22.19
CA ALA A 162 -6.84 20.94 -20.94
C ALA A 162 -5.87 20.26 -19.96
N SER A 163 -5.82 18.93 -19.95
CA SER A 163 -4.85 18.15 -19.16
C SER A 163 -3.44 18.35 -19.70
N LEU A 164 -3.26 18.31 -21.03
CA LEU A 164 -1.97 18.57 -21.66
C LEU A 164 -1.48 20.02 -21.43
N GLU A 165 -2.39 20.99 -21.41
CA GLU A 165 -2.10 22.38 -21.03
C GLU A 165 -1.59 22.48 -19.59
N ALA A 166 -2.23 21.78 -18.64
CA ALA A 166 -1.78 21.76 -17.26
C ALA A 166 -0.37 21.14 -17.11
N LEU A 167 -0.09 20.06 -17.85
CA LEU A 167 1.25 19.46 -17.89
C LEU A 167 2.30 20.44 -18.45
N ALA A 168 2.02 21.05 -19.61
CA ALA A 168 2.94 21.96 -20.26
C ALA A 168 3.17 23.25 -19.46
N ASP A 169 2.15 23.76 -18.76
CA ASP A 169 2.25 24.90 -17.85
C ASP A 169 3.21 24.62 -16.68
N ALA A 170 3.24 23.38 -16.18
CA ALA A 170 4.14 22.93 -15.12
C ALA A 170 5.55 22.52 -15.63
N GLY A 171 5.84 22.68 -16.92
CA GLY A 171 7.16 22.37 -17.50
C GLY A 171 7.37 20.90 -17.86
N ILE A 172 6.33 20.07 -17.84
CA ILE A 172 6.42 18.67 -18.30
C ILE A 172 6.65 18.64 -19.82
N LYS A 173 7.67 17.90 -20.24
CA LYS A 173 8.10 17.83 -21.64
C LYS A 173 7.33 16.79 -22.45
N PHE A 174 6.94 15.68 -21.82
CA PHE A 174 6.23 14.60 -22.51
C PHE A 174 5.23 13.83 -21.64
N THR A 175 4.32 13.11 -22.30
CA THR A 175 3.49 12.07 -21.68
C THR A 175 3.31 10.87 -22.62
N ILE A 176 2.72 9.79 -22.12
CA ILE A 176 2.59 8.49 -22.79
C ILE A 176 1.10 8.19 -22.97
N LEU A 177 0.69 7.82 -24.18
CA LEU A 177 -0.70 7.54 -24.56
C LEU A 177 -0.83 6.24 -25.35
N ALA A 178 -2.05 5.69 -25.41
CA ALA A 178 -2.37 4.57 -26.28
C ALA A 178 -2.52 5.02 -27.75
N PRO A 179 -2.15 4.19 -28.74
CA PRO A 179 -2.23 4.54 -30.17
C PRO A 179 -3.60 5.04 -30.64
N ARG A 180 -4.68 4.53 -30.06
CA ARG A 180 -6.06 4.92 -30.38
C ARG A 180 -6.44 6.33 -29.91
N GLN A 181 -5.63 6.95 -29.06
CA GLN A 181 -5.87 8.29 -28.55
C GLN A 181 -5.35 9.36 -29.51
N ALA A 182 -4.49 9.01 -30.48
CA ALA A 182 -4.18 9.88 -31.60
C ALA A 182 -5.41 10.01 -32.51
N LYS A 183 -5.81 11.24 -32.83
CA LYS A 183 -6.91 11.53 -33.75
C LYS A 183 -6.41 11.64 -35.19
N ARG A 184 -5.38 12.45 -35.39
CA ARG A 184 -4.73 12.67 -36.69
C ARG A 184 -3.33 13.23 -36.51
N TRP A 185 -2.46 12.97 -37.49
CA TRP A 185 -1.06 13.45 -37.47
C TRP A 185 -0.61 13.91 -38.86
N ARG A 186 0.45 14.73 -38.90
CA ARG A 186 1.10 15.15 -40.13
C ARG A 186 2.57 15.51 -39.90
N ARG A 187 3.37 15.52 -40.96
CA ARG A 187 4.75 15.98 -40.85
C ARG A 187 4.76 17.48 -40.56
N ILE A 188 5.65 17.91 -39.67
CA ILE A 188 5.73 19.33 -39.31
C ILE A 188 6.03 20.15 -40.57
N GLY A 189 5.20 21.17 -40.83
CA GLY A 189 5.28 22.03 -42.01
C GLY A 189 4.39 21.61 -43.18
N GLU A 190 3.84 20.38 -43.16
CA GLU A 190 2.83 19.95 -44.13
C GLU A 190 1.43 20.42 -43.75
N LYS A 191 0.52 20.49 -44.73
CA LYS A 191 -0.87 20.93 -44.52
C LYS A 191 -1.85 19.78 -44.35
N THR A 192 -1.58 18.66 -45.00
CA THR A 192 -2.48 17.50 -45.07
C THR A 192 -2.35 16.67 -43.80
N TRP A 193 -3.49 16.37 -43.16
CA TRP A 193 -3.55 15.48 -42.01
C TRP A 193 -3.84 14.05 -42.44
N ILE A 194 -3.19 13.09 -41.78
CA ILE A 194 -3.49 11.67 -41.83
C ILE A 194 -4.45 11.39 -40.68
N GLU A 195 -5.69 11.02 -40.99
CA GLU A 195 -6.68 10.62 -40.00
C GLU A 195 -6.39 9.21 -39.47
N ASN A 196 -6.71 8.94 -38.20
CA ASN A 196 -6.45 7.63 -37.60
C ASN A 196 -7.41 6.56 -38.15
N GLY A 197 -6.96 5.82 -39.15
CA GLY A 197 -7.71 4.72 -39.79
C GLY A 197 -7.21 3.30 -39.43
N GLY A 198 -6.26 3.16 -38.51
CA GLY A 198 -5.62 1.87 -38.22
C GLY A 198 -4.42 1.89 -37.28
N GLY A 199 -4.16 3.01 -36.59
CA GLY A 199 -3.03 3.16 -35.66
C GLY A 199 -1.99 4.17 -36.14
N ILE A 200 -1.44 4.90 -35.18
CA ILE A 200 -0.29 5.80 -35.36
C ILE A 200 1.02 4.98 -35.29
N ASP A 201 2.07 5.38 -36.00
CA ASP A 201 3.37 4.70 -35.91
C ASP A 201 3.96 4.90 -34.51
N PRO A 202 4.09 3.84 -33.68
CA PRO A 202 4.55 3.95 -32.29
C PRO A 202 6.08 4.15 -32.19
N SER A 203 6.81 4.15 -33.30
CA SER A 203 8.27 4.11 -33.29
C SER A 203 8.97 5.46 -33.08
N GLN A 204 8.22 6.53 -32.84
CA GLN A 204 8.72 7.90 -32.73
C GLN A 204 7.83 8.77 -31.83
N ALA A 205 8.35 9.93 -31.41
CA ALA A 205 7.60 10.94 -30.68
C ALA A 205 6.86 11.90 -31.63
N TYR A 206 5.73 12.44 -31.17
CA TYR A 206 4.91 13.41 -31.90
C TYR A 206 4.76 14.70 -31.11
N LEU A 207 4.76 15.85 -31.77
CA LEU A 207 4.54 17.14 -31.14
C LEU A 207 3.05 17.46 -31.10
N CYS A 208 2.49 17.68 -29.91
CA CYS A 208 1.15 18.24 -29.76
C CYS A 208 1.26 19.74 -29.52
N ARG A 209 0.69 20.56 -30.41
CA ARG A 209 0.60 22.02 -30.24
C ARG A 209 -0.67 22.35 -29.48
N LEU A 210 -0.55 23.17 -28.44
CA LEU A 210 -1.63 23.47 -27.52
C LEU A 210 -2.21 24.88 -27.77
N PRO A 211 -3.49 25.13 -27.42
CA PRO A 211 -4.14 26.43 -27.60
C PRO A 211 -3.38 27.63 -27.02
N SER A 212 -2.65 27.46 -25.91
CA SER A 212 -1.84 28.49 -25.27
C SER A 212 -0.60 28.91 -26.08
N GLY A 213 -0.29 28.18 -27.16
CA GLY A 213 0.96 28.33 -27.92
C GLY A 213 2.11 27.48 -27.38
N ARG A 214 1.93 26.81 -26.24
CA ARG A 214 2.85 25.76 -25.74
C ARG A 214 2.75 24.50 -26.60
N SER A 215 3.67 23.58 -26.34
CA SER A 215 3.64 22.26 -26.95
C SER A 215 4.18 21.21 -26.01
N ILE A 216 3.73 19.97 -26.19
CA ILE A 216 4.16 18.80 -25.43
C ILE A 216 4.43 17.63 -26.38
N ALA A 217 5.45 16.82 -26.09
CA ALA A 217 5.72 15.62 -26.86
C ALA A 217 4.84 14.45 -26.38
N LEU A 218 4.29 13.67 -27.30
CA LEU A 218 3.45 12.52 -27.03
C LEU A 218 4.13 11.26 -27.58
N PHE A 219 4.25 10.24 -26.73
CA PHE A 219 4.69 8.90 -27.09
C PHE A 219 3.49 7.96 -27.15
N PHE A 220 3.37 7.19 -28.23
CA PHE A 220 2.29 6.21 -28.41
C PHE A 220 2.86 4.81 -28.37
N TYR A 221 2.58 4.04 -27.32
CA TYR A 221 3.20 2.73 -27.11
C TYR A 221 2.63 1.65 -28.05
N ASP A 222 3.36 0.54 -28.22
CA ASP A 222 2.85 -0.61 -28.97
C ASP A 222 1.72 -1.30 -28.19
N GLY A 223 0.48 -1.06 -28.63
CA GLY A 223 -0.71 -1.57 -27.95
C GLY A 223 -0.81 -3.10 -27.92
N ILE A 224 -0.32 -3.77 -28.95
CA ILE A 224 -0.44 -5.23 -29.08
C ILE A 224 0.51 -5.90 -28.08
N ILE A 225 1.78 -5.52 -28.08
CA ILE A 225 2.77 -6.14 -27.20
C ILE A 225 2.48 -5.77 -25.74
N SER A 226 2.05 -4.55 -25.45
CA SER A 226 1.56 -4.17 -24.11
C SER A 226 0.42 -5.08 -23.62
N GLN A 227 -0.58 -5.35 -24.46
CA GLN A 227 -1.68 -6.26 -24.12
C GLN A 227 -1.19 -7.68 -23.85
N GLN A 228 -0.22 -8.16 -24.63
CA GLN A 228 0.35 -9.50 -24.47
C GLN A 228 1.12 -9.67 -23.16
N VAL A 229 1.86 -8.63 -22.74
CA VAL A 229 2.50 -8.58 -21.42
C VAL A 229 1.44 -8.64 -20.31
N ALA A 230 0.39 -7.82 -20.41
CA ALA A 230 -0.62 -7.72 -19.36
C ALA A 230 -1.52 -8.97 -19.23
N PHE A 231 -1.93 -9.59 -20.35
CA PHE A 231 -3.02 -10.57 -20.34
C PHE A 231 -2.73 -11.92 -21.04
N GLU A 232 -1.64 -12.05 -21.81
CA GLU A 232 -1.37 -13.27 -22.61
C GLU A 232 -0.17 -14.09 -22.09
N ARG A 233 0.18 -13.94 -20.80
CA ARG A 233 1.24 -14.72 -20.13
C ARG A 233 2.60 -14.63 -20.84
N LEU A 234 2.89 -13.51 -21.50
CA LEU A 234 4.15 -13.31 -22.20
C LEU A 234 5.36 -13.31 -21.24
N LEU A 235 5.13 -12.95 -19.98
CA LEU A 235 6.12 -12.93 -18.91
C LEU A 235 6.49 -14.32 -18.37
N ASP A 236 5.80 -15.40 -18.75
CA ASP A 236 6.14 -16.76 -18.30
C ASP A 236 7.55 -17.20 -18.75
N ARG A 237 8.09 -16.59 -19.83
CA ARG A 237 9.43 -16.89 -20.36
C ARG A 237 10.11 -15.67 -20.95
N GLY A 238 11.26 -15.29 -20.38
CA GLY A 238 12.06 -14.14 -20.84
C GLY A 238 12.45 -14.18 -22.31
N GLU A 239 12.74 -15.35 -22.89
CA GLU A 239 13.06 -15.48 -24.33
C GLU A 239 11.90 -15.09 -25.23
N ARG A 240 10.66 -15.46 -24.85
CA ARG A 240 9.46 -15.10 -25.61
C ARG A 240 9.22 -13.60 -25.56
N PHE A 241 9.38 -13.02 -24.36
CA PHE A 241 9.24 -11.59 -24.18
C PHE A 241 10.29 -10.82 -25.01
N LEU A 242 11.56 -11.21 -24.93
CA LEU A 242 12.64 -10.62 -25.73
C LEU A 242 12.36 -10.71 -27.24
N GLY A 243 12.00 -11.90 -27.73
CA GLY A 243 11.70 -12.13 -29.13
C GLY A 243 10.53 -11.28 -29.61
N ARG A 244 9.53 -11.05 -28.76
CA ARG A 244 8.38 -10.21 -29.11
C ARG A 244 8.75 -8.74 -29.24
N LEU A 245 9.60 -8.21 -28.35
CA LEU A 245 10.14 -6.84 -28.47
C LEU A 245 10.91 -6.65 -29.77
N PHE A 246 11.78 -7.59 -30.14
CA PHE A 246 12.49 -7.51 -31.43
C PHE A 246 11.54 -7.54 -32.63
N GLY A 247 10.41 -8.25 -32.51
CA GLY A 247 9.36 -8.30 -33.53
C GLY A 247 8.62 -6.98 -33.75
N GLY A 248 8.77 -5.98 -32.88
CA GLY A 248 8.17 -4.65 -33.04
C GLY A 248 8.96 -3.71 -33.97
N PHE A 249 10.18 -4.08 -34.35
CA PHE A 249 10.96 -3.33 -35.34
C PHE A 249 10.53 -3.66 -36.77
N ASP A 250 10.47 -2.65 -37.62
CA ASP A 250 10.15 -2.78 -39.04
C ASP A 250 11.35 -2.38 -39.91
N GLY A 251 11.84 -3.29 -40.76
CA GLY A 251 12.95 -3.03 -41.67
C GLY A 251 12.64 -2.02 -42.78
N HIS A 252 11.37 -1.69 -43.01
CA HIS A 252 10.93 -0.74 -44.03
C HIS A 252 10.95 0.73 -43.56
N ARG A 253 11.07 0.98 -42.25
CA ARG A 253 11.17 2.35 -41.70
C ARG A 253 12.56 2.95 -41.95
N ASP A 254 12.58 4.18 -42.47
CA ASP A 254 13.79 4.93 -42.83
C ASP A 254 14.21 5.96 -41.75
N HIS A 255 13.84 5.71 -40.50
CA HIS A 255 14.14 6.54 -39.34
C HIS A 255 14.60 5.70 -38.13
N PRO A 256 15.27 6.31 -37.13
CA PRO A 256 15.51 5.70 -35.82
C PRO A 256 14.21 5.18 -35.19
N GLN A 257 14.21 3.94 -34.72
CA GLN A 257 12.98 3.31 -34.22
C GLN A 257 13.03 3.12 -32.71
N LEU A 258 12.00 3.61 -32.02
CA LEU A 258 11.70 3.28 -30.63
C LEU A 258 10.68 2.14 -30.56
N MET A 259 11.07 0.96 -30.12
CA MET A 259 10.10 -0.04 -29.69
C MET A 259 9.80 0.19 -28.22
N HIS A 260 8.58 0.60 -27.89
CA HIS A 260 8.21 0.81 -26.50
C HIS A 260 6.83 0.27 -26.11
N ILE A 261 6.74 -0.19 -24.87
CA ILE A 261 5.52 -0.69 -24.25
C ILE A 261 5.25 0.08 -22.96
N ALA A 262 3.97 0.20 -22.61
CA ALA A 262 3.52 0.68 -21.31
C ALA A 262 2.50 -0.30 -20.74
N THR A 263 2.66 -0.67 -19.46
CA THR A 263 1.79 -1.60 -18.74
C THR A 263 1.68 -1.19 -17.28
N ASP A 264 0.66 -1.68 -16.58
CA ASP A 264 0.65 -1.68 -15.11
C ASP A 264 1.88 -2.43 -14.61
N GLY A 265 2.61 -1.80 -13.69
CA GLY A 265 3.88 -2.27 -13.16
C GLY A 265 3.72 -3.51 -12.29
N GLU A 266 2.54 -3.69 -11.72
CA GLU A 266 2.08 -4.89 -10.99
C GLU A 266 2.10 -6.15 -11.89
N SER A 267 2.16 -6.00 -13.22
CA SER A 267 2.41 -7.11 -14.14
C SER A 267 3.74 -7.82 -13.89
N TYR A 268 4.76 -7.09 -13.43
CA TYR A 268 6.11 -7.61 -13.20
C TYR A 268 6.23 -8.22 -11.79
N GLY A 269 5.33 -9.13 -11.43
CA GLY A 269 5.37 -9.86 -10.16
C GLY A 269 3.99 -10.23 -9.61
N HIS A 270 3.14 -9.24 -9.32
CA HIS A 270 1.86 -9.45 -8.65
C HIS A 270 0.81 -10.12 -9.55
N HIS A 271 0.57 -9.59 -10.77
CA HIS A 271 -0.38 -10.20 -11.71
C HIS A 271 0.19 -11.43 -12.43
N HIS A 272 1.52 -11.46 -12.63
CA HIS A 272 2.26 -12.59 -13.18
C HIS A 272 3.42 -12.93 -12.25
N ALA A 273 3.25 -13.98 -11.45
CA ALA A 273 4.30 -14.45 -10.54
C ALA A 273 5.64 -14.61 -11.28
N HIS A 274 6.71 -14.06 -10.71
CA HIS A 274 8.06 -14.03 -11.29
C HIS A 274 8.21 -13.18 -12.57
N GLY A 275 7.25 -12.30 -12.87
CA GLY A 275 7.34 -11.36 -13.99
C GLY A 275 8.52 -10.39 -13.89
N ASP A 276 8.96 -10.07 -12.67
CA ASP A 276 10.19 -9.30 -12.39
C ASP A 276 11.44 -10.02 -12.92
N MET A 277 11.50 -11.34 -12.80
CA MET A 277 12.63 -12.15 -13.27
C MET A 277 12.65 -12.25 -14.79
N ALA A 278 11.48 -12.40 -15.42
CA ALA A 278 11.37 -12.36 -16.88
C ALA A 278 11.79 -11.01 -17.45
N LEU A 279 11.40 -9.91 -16.78
CA LEU A 279 11.86 -8.57 -17.12
C LEU A 279 13.38 -8.43 -16.93
N ALA A 280 13.94 -8.91 -15.81
CA ALA A 280 15.38 -8.88 -15.55
C ALA A 280 16.18 -9.62 -16.63
N TYR A 281 15.70 -10.79 -17.06
CA TYR A 281 16.29 -11.55 -18.15
C TYR A 281 16.35 -10.72 -19.44
N VAL A 282 15.24 -10.09 -19.83
CA VAL A 282 15.17 -9.26 -21.03
C VAL A 282 16.12 -8.08 -20.93
N LEU A 283 16.11 -7.36 -19.80
CA LEU A 283 16.95 -6.19 -19.58
C LEU A 283 18.45 -6.55 -19.60
N GLU A 284 18.83 -7.65 -18.97
CA GLU A 284 20.22 -8.14 -19.00
C GLU A 284 20.67 -8.45 -20.42
N ARG A 285 19.85 -9.16 -21.21
CA ARG A 285 20.18 -9.49 -22.60
C ARG A 285 20.30 -8.24 -23.47
N LEU A 286 19.34 -7.32 -23.36
CA LEU A 286 19.34 -6.07 -24.11
C LEU A 286 20.51 -5.15 -23.73
N SER A 287 20.94 -5.17 -22.47
CA SER A 287 22.09 -4.36 -22.02
C SER A 287 23.43 -4.79 -22.67
N LYS A 288 23.51 -6.02 -23.19
CA LYS A 288 24.71 -6.60 -23.80
C LYS A 288 24.63 -6.70 -25.33
N ASP A 289 23.50 -6.34 -25.94
CA ASP A 289 23.29 -6.43 -27.39
C ASP A 289 23.78 -5.16 -28.11
N PRO A 290 24.77 -5.24 -29.02
CA PRO A 290 25.28 -4.06 -29.73
C PRO A 290 24.33 -3.52 -30.81
N ASN A 291 23.27 -4.26 -31.18
CA ASN A 291 22.36 -3.88 -32.27
C ASN A 291 21.15 -3.07 -31.82
N VAL A 292 20.94 -2.91 -30.52
CA VAL A 292 19.82 -2.18 -29.93
C VAL A 292 20.28 -1.44 -28.70
N LYS A 293 19.72 -0.24 -28.46
CA LYS A 293 20.03 0.55 -27.26
C LYS A 293 18.82 0.59 -26.33
N LEU A 294 19.01 0.15 -25.08
CA LEU A 294 18.05 0.46 -24.01
C LEU A 294 18.07 1.97 -23.75
N THR A 295 16.89 2.60 -23.73
CA THR A 295 16.71 4.04 -23.54
C THR A 295 15.57 4.32 -22.56
N ASN A 296 15.43 5.57 -22.16
CA ASN A 296 14.17 6.10 -21.65
C ASN A 296 13.61 7.18 -22.61
N TYR A 297 12.42 7.69 -22.29
CA TYR A 297 11.74 8.69 -23.12
C TYR A 297 12.48 10.03 -23.20
N GLY A 298 13.09 10.49 -22.09
CA GLY A 298 13.85 11.75 -22.07
C GLY A 298 15.06 11.70 -23.00
N GLU A 299 15.89 10.65 -22.87
CA GLU A 299 17.05 10.44 -23.73
C GLU A 299 16.65 10.27 -25.20
N PHE A 300 15.60 9.50 -25.48
CA PHE A 300 15.12 9.33 -26.84
C PHE A 300 14.63 10.65 -27.45
N LEU A 301 13.90 11.45 -26.66
CA LEU A 301 13.37 12.74 -27.10
C LEU A 301 14.48 13.75 -27.41
N GLU A 302 15.56 13.76 -26.62
CA GLU A 302 16.73 14.61 -26.87
C GLU A 302 17.46 14.18 -28.16
N LEU A 303 17.68 12.88 -28.33
CA LEU A 303 18.38 12.34 -29.51
C LEU A 303 17.55 12.45 -30.80
N HIS A 304 16.23 12.30 -30.69
CA HIS A 304 15.31 12.24 -31.84
C HIS A 304 14.08 13.14 -31.62
N PRO A 305 14.21 14.47 -31.73
CA PRO A 305 13.09 15.39 -31.59
C PRO A 305 11.94 15.11 -32.58
N PRO A 306 10.67 15.38 -32.21
CA PRO A 306 9.52 15.07 -33.05
C PRO A 306 9.59 15.74 -34.43
N ARG A 307 9.39 14.95 -35.49
CA ARG A 307 9.29 15.42 -36.88
C ARG A 307 7.84 15.52 -37.37
N TRP A 308 6.92 15.01 -36.56
CA TRP A 308 5.50 14.93 -36.82
C TRP A 308 4.75 15.67 -35.73
N GLU A 309 3.62 16.27 -36.08
CA GLU A 309 2.67 16.83 -35.13
C GLU A 309 1.37 16.02 -35.11
N VAL A 310 0.69 16.04 -33.97
CA VAL A 310 -0.47 15.20 -33.68
C VAL A 310 -1.56 15.99 -32.96
N GLU A 311 -2.82 15.66 -33.27
CA GLU A 311 -3.98 16.00 -32.46
C GLU A 311 -4.53 14.74 -31.80
N ILE A 312 -5.05 14.87 -30.58
CA ILE A 312 -5.62 13.77 -29.79
C ILE A 312 -7.15 13.74 -29.87
N HIS A 313 -7.74 12.60 -29.55
CA HIS A 313 -9.15 12.51 -29.20
C HIS A 313 -9.35 13.05 -27.77
N GLU A 314 -10.24 14.02 -27.61
CA GLU A 314 -10.67 14.53 -26.31
C GLU A 314 -11.32 13.42 -25.47
N ASN A 315 -11.17 13.49 -24.15
CA ASN A 315 -11.80 12.55 -23.20
C ASN A 315 -11.51 11.08 -23.54
N SER A 316 -10.28 10.79 -23.99
CA SER A 316 -9.84 9.44 -24.31
C SER A 316 -9.03 8.82 -23.17
N SER A 317 -8.90 7.49 -23.13
CA SER A 317 -8.07 6.75 -22.15
C SER A 317 -7.51 5.48 -22.80
N TRP A 318 -6.62 4.74 -22.12
CA TRP A 318 -6.12 3.45 -22.60
C TRP A 318 -7.04 2.26 -22.29
N SER A 319 -7.77 2.29 -21.18
CA SER A 319 -8.43 1.13 -20.58
C SER A 319 -9.95 1.10 -20.80
N CYS A 320 -10.51 2.13 -21.44
CA CYS A 320 -11.91 2.15 -21.87
C CYS A 320 -12.05 2.56 -23.35
N VAL A 321 -12.58 1.68 -24.19
CA VAL A 321 -12.78 1.93 -25.63
C VAL A 321 -13.71 3.12 -25.90
N HIS A 322 -14.56 3.45 -24.93
CA HIS A 322 -15.51 4.57 -24.97
C HIS A 322 -14.91 5.90 -24.44
N GLY A 323 -13.60 5.98 -24.20
CA GLY A 323 -12.94 7.18 -23.71
C GLY A 323 -12.85 7.20 -22.19
N VAL A 324 -13.48 8.16 -21.50
CA VAL A 324 -13.51 8.25 -20.03
C VAL A 324 -14.79 7.70 -19.40
N GLU A 325 -15.64 7.05 -20.19
CA GLU A 325 -16.96 6.61 -19.74
C GLU A 325 -16.92 5.57 -18.61
N ARG A 326 -15.85 4.77 -18.49
CA ARG A 326 -15.65 3.86 -17.34
C ARG A 326 -15.79 4.56 -16.00
N TRP A 327 -15.45 5.85 -15.90
CA TRP A 327 -15.45 6.61 -14.64
C TRP A 327 -16.63 7.56 -14.49
N ARG A 328 -17.66 7.45 -15.36
CA ARG A 328 -18.86 8.29 -15.26
C ARG A 328 -20.16 7.66 -15.77
N SER A 329 -20.14 6.51 -16.46
CA SER A 329 -21.34 5.90 -17.02
C SER A 329 -21.29 4.38 -17.10
N ASP A 330 -22.45 3.77 -17.34
CA ASP A 330 -22.60 2.33 -17.63
C ASP A 330 -22.19 2.03 -19.07
N CYS A 331 -20.88 2.08 -19.33
CA CYS A 331 -20.31 1.85 -20.65
C CYS A 331 -20.10 0.37 -20.99
N GLY A 332 -20.59 -0.55 -20.13
CA GLY A 332 -20.48 -2.00 -20.31
C GLY A 332 -19.08 -2.58 -20.08
N CYS A 333 -18.09 -1.76 -19.70
CA CYS A 333 -16.76 -2.21 -19.34
C CYS A 333 -16.78 -2.84 -17.94
N LYS A 334 -17.10 -4.13 -17.88
CA LYS A 334 -17.27 -4.93 -16.65
C LYS A 334 -16.21 -6.01 -16.46
N THR A 335 -15.92 -6.34 -15.21
CA THR A 335 -15.02 -7.45 -14.86
C THR A 335 -15.77 -8.76 -14.64
N ARG A 336 -17.06 -8.70 -14.25
CA ARG A 336 -17.99 -9.82 -14.07
C ARG A 336 -19.18 -9.70 -15.00
N GLY A 337 -19.47 -10.79 -15.73
CA GLY A 337 -20.45 -10.80 -16.81
C GLY A 337 -21.90 -10.57 -16.38
N ASP A 338 -22.26 -10.88 -15.14
CA ASP A 338 -23.61 -10.83 -14.59
C ASP A 338 -23.95 -9.49 -13.89
N TRP A 339 -22.95 -8.63 -13.64
CA TRP A 339 -23.13 -7.38 -12.90
C TRP A 339 -23.33 -6.16 -13.82
N GLN A 340 -23.88 -5.08 -13.26
CA GLN A 340 -24.19 -3.80 -13.94
C GLN A 340 -23.38 -2.62 -13.36
N GLN A 341 -23.20 -1.54 -14.13
CA GLN A 341 -22.43 -0.36 -13.69
C GLN A 341 -23.24 0.95 -13.70
N LYS A 342 -24.57 0.88 -13.61
CA LYS A 342 -25.50 2.03 -13.57
C LYS A 342 -25.27 2.95 -12.38
N TRP A 343 -24.62 2.49 -11.33
CA TRP A 343 -24.25 3.29 -10.15
C TRP A 343 -23.19 4.36 -10.43
N ARG A 344 -22.36 4.19 -11.47
CA ARG A 344 -21.20 5.06 -11.74
C ARG A 344 -21.60 6.52 -11.99
N GLY A 345 -22.66 6.75 -12.76
CA GLY A 345 -23.16 8.08 -13.08
C GLY A 345 -23.82 8.80 -11.89
N PRO A 346 -24.77 8.15 -11.19
CA PRO A 346 -25.34 8.66 -9.93
C PRO A 346 -24.29 8.95 -8.86
N LEU A 347 -23.34 8.04 -8.61
CA LEU A 347 -22.23 8.28 -7.68
C LEU A 347 -21.45 9.53 -8.09
N ARG A 348 -21.09 9.63 -9.37
CA ARG A 348 -20.33 10.78 -9.86
C ARG A 348 -21.09 12.09 -9.67
N SER A 349 -22.39 12.09 -9.97
CA SER A 349 -23.25 13.27 -9.80
C SER A 349 -23.38 13.69 -8.34
N ALA A 350 -23.48 12.73 -7.41
CA ALA A 350 -23.53 12.99 -5.97
C ALA A 350 -22.21 13.60 -5.47
N LEU A 351 -21.07 13.07 -5.91
CA LEU A 351 -19.74 13.60 -5.55
C LEU A 351 -19.50 14.99 -6.15
N ASP A 352 -19.91 15.22 -7.40
CA ASP A 352 -19.81 16.54 -8.05
C ASP A 352 -20.65 17.59 -7.31
N GLY A 353 -21.88 17.24 -6.90
CA GLY A 353 -22.71 18.11 -6.07
C GLY A 353 -22.10 18.41 -4.70
N LEU A 354 -21.48 17.43 -4.05
CA LEU A 354 -20.74 17.64 -2.80
C LEU A 354 -19.53 18.55 -3.02
N LYS A 355 -18.73 18.29 -4.07
CA LYS A 355 -17.53 19.05 -4.41
C LYS A 355 -17.83 20.53 -4.63
N GLU A 356 -18.92 20.86 -5.32
CA GLU A 356 -19.35 22.25 -5.49
C GLU A 356 -19.60 22.98 -4.16
N GLN A 357 -20.25 22.31 -3.20
CA GLN A 357 -20.49 22.89 -1.88
C GLN A 357 -19.19 23.05 -1.07
N LEU A 358 -18.29 22.07 -1.14
CA LEU A 358 -16.99 22.12 -0.45
C LEU A 358 -16.07 23.18 -1.04
N ASP A 359 -16.04 23.35 -2.37
CA ASP A 359 -15.28 24.40 -3.06
C ASP A 359 -15.84 25.79 -2.76
N HIS A 360 -17.16 25.92 -2.66
CA HIS A 360 -17.79 27.16 -2.23
C HIS A 360 -17.43 27.50 -0.78
N LEU A 361 -17.49 26.52 0.13
CA LEU A 361 -17.06 26.69 1.53
C LEU A 361 -15.59 27.12 1.60
N PHE A 362 -14.70 26.42 0.88
CA PHE A 362 -13.27 26.72 0.85
C PHE A 362 -12.97 28.11 0.30
N SER A 363 -13.55 28.48 -0.85
CA SER A 363 -13.29 29.77 -1.49
C SER A 363 -13.86 30.97 -0.74
N THR A 364 -14.86 30.76 0.14
CA THR A 364 -15.47 31.81 0.96
C THR A 364 -14.82 31.91 2.33
N ARG A 365 -14.81 30.84 3.13
CA ARG A 365 -14.22 30.83 4.47
C ARG A 365 -12.70 30.86 4.44
N GLY A 366 -12.07 30.26 3.43
CA GLY A 366 -10.62 30.28 3.27
C GLY A 366 -10.03 31.68 3.14
N ARG A 367 -10.79 32.68 2.66
CA ARG A 367 -10.32 34.09 2.57
C ARG A 367 -10.10 34.74 3.93
N VAL A 368 -10.74 34.21 4.98
CA VAL A 368 -10.52 34.63 6.36
C VAL A 368 -9.14 34.15 6.84
N CYS A 369 -8.66 33.02 6.33
CA CYS A 369 -7.42 32.38 6.75
C CYS A 369 -6.23 32.73 5.83
N PHE A 370 -6.47 32.87 4.52
CA PHE A 370 -5.45 32.97 3.49
C PHE A 370 -5.65 34.19 2.59
N ARG A 371 -4.54 34.74 2.08
CA ARG A 371 -4.57 35.81 1.07
C ARG A 371 -5.15 35.34 -0.26
N ASP A 372 -4.71 34.15 -0.68
CA ASP A 372 -5.25 33.42 -1.83
C ASP A 372 -5.46 31.96 -1.42
N PRO A 373 -6.71 31.55 -1.14
CA PRO A 373 -7.02 30.18 -0.75
C PRO A 373 -6.58 29.13 -1.77
N TRP A 374 -6.67 29.42 -3.07
CA TRP A 374 -6.32 28.45 -4.10
C TRP A 374 -4.81 28.27 -4.20
N ALA A 375 -4.03 29.36 -4.10
CA ALA A 375 -2.58 29.27 -4.00
C ALA A 375 -2.13 28.52 -2.73
N ALA A 376 -2.80 28.75 -1.60
CA ALA A 376 -2.56 28.01 -0.36
C ALA A 376 -2.83 26.50 -0.54
N ARG A 377 -3.95 26.15 -1.21
CA ARG A 377 -4.26 24.76 -1.58
C ARG A 377 -3.15 24.13 -2.41
N ASP A 378 -2.69 24.80 -3.45
CA ASP A 378 -1.60 24.28 -4.29
C ASP A 378 -0.30 24.08 -3.51
N GLY A 379 0.02 24.98 -2.58
CA GLY A 379 1.19 24.88 -1.72
C GLY A 379 1.08 23.83 -0.61
N TYR A 380 -0.11 23.31 -0.34
CA TYR A 380 -0.37 22.41 0.79
C TYR A 380 0.37 21.07 0.69
N ILE A 381 0.80 20.69 -0.52
CA ILE A 381 1.68 19.54 -0.74
C ILE A 381 2.94 19.57 0.14
N ARG A 382 3.45 20.76 0.52
CA ARG A 382 4.60 20.87 1.43
C ARG A 382 4.30 20.35 2.84
N VAL A 383 3.08 20.55 3.31
CA VAL A 383 2.62 19.99 4.60
C VAL A 383 2.38 18.49 4.46
N ILE A 384 1.76 18.06 3.35
CA ILE A 384 1.47 16.64 3.09
C ILE A 384 2.76 15.81 3.02
N LEU A 385 3.82 16.32 2.40
CA LEU A 385 5.10 15.61 2.25
C LEU A 385 5.92 15.54 3.55
N SER A 386 5.72 16.49 4.47
CA SER A 386 6.40 16.54 5.78
C SER A 386 5.44 16.15 6.90
N ARG A 387 4.61 15.12 6.67
CA ARG A 387 3.47 14.73 7.52
C ARG A 387 3.75 14.95 9.01
N TYR A 388 2.86 15.72 9.63
CA TYR A 388 2.84 15.98 11.07
C TYR A 388 4.02 16.78 11.65
N SER A 389 4.88 17.39 10.82
CA SER A 389 5.86 18.38 11.30
C SER A 389 5.15 19.69 11.62
N GLU A 390 5.16 20.09 12.89
CA GLU A 390 4.65 21.39 13.32
C GLU A 390 5.44 22.53 12.66
N GLU A 391 6.75 22.36 12.47
CA GLU A 391 7.61 23.36 11.81
C GLU A 391 7.20 23.58 10.35
N ALA A 392 6.91 22.50 9.61
CA ALA A 392 6.46 22.59 8.22
C ALA A 392 5.08 23.26 8.12
N ILE A 393 4.16 22.95 9.05
CA ILE A 393 2.85 23.59 9.13
C ILE A 393 3.00 25.09 9.43
N GLN A 394 3.82 25.46 10.42
CA GLN A 394 4.04 26.85 10.78
C GLN A 394 4.69 27.64 9.63
N ALA A 395 5.67 27.05 8.95
CA ALA A 395 6.29 27.66 7.77
C ALA A 395 5.28 27.88 6.65
N PHE A 396 4.39 26.91 6.41
CA PHE A 396 3.30 27.03 5.44
C PHE A 396 2.32 28.16 5.80
N LEU A 397 1.87 28.22 7.05
CA LEU A 397 0.94 29.25 7.54
C LEU A 397 1.57 30.64 7.47
N ASN A 398 2.85 30.78 7.78
CA ASN A 398 3.58 32.04 7.65
C ASN A 398 3.64 32.56 6.20
N GLU A 399 3.69 31.64 5.22
CA GLU A 399 3.80 32.00 3.79
C GLU A 399 2.43 32.33 3.17
N PHE A 400 1.41 31.52 3.44
CA PHE A 400 0.10 31.64 2.77
C PHE A 400 -1.01 32.25 3.63
N GLY A 401 -0.90 32.10 4.95
CA GLY A 401 -1.85 32.61 5.92
C GLY A 401 -1.77 34.12 6.09
N HIS A 402 -2.76 34.68 6.78
CA HIS A 402 -2.65 36.03 7.33
C HIS A 402 -1.68 36.03 8.52
N PRO A 403 -0.95 37.13 8.76
CA PRO A 403 0.08 37.18 9.81
C PRO A 403 -0.48 37.18 11.24
N ASP A 404 -1.78 37.41 11.40
CA ASP A 404 -2.49 37.63 12.67
C ASP A 404 -3.57 36.57 12.96
N LEU A 405 -3.42 35.35 12.41
CA LEU A 405 -4.33 34.25 12.70
C LEU A 405 -4.34 33.91 14.19
N ASP A 406 -5.53 33.86 14.77
CA ASP A 406 -5.72 33.28 16.11
C ASP A 406 -5.72 31.73 16.06
N ASP A 407 -5.78 31.09 17.23
CA ASP A 407 -5.75 29.62 17.35
C ASP A 407 -6.94 28.94 16.64
N GLN A 408 -8.11 29.57 16.68
CA GLN A 408 -9.32 29.04 16.03
C GLN A 408 -9.22 29.18 14.51
N GLN A 409 -8.77 30.34 14.03
CA GLN A 409 -8.54 30.60 12.60
C GLN A 409 -7.44 29.69 12.05
N THR A 410 -6.41 29.40 12.83
CA THR A 410 -5.36 28.43 12.46
C THR A 410 -5.93 27.03 12.30
N THR A 411 -6.72 26.58 13.26
CA THR A 411 -7.43 25.29 13.20
C THR A 411 -8.36 25.23 11.99
N ASP A 412 -9.11 26.30 11.72
CA ASP A 412 -10.03 26.39 10.59
C ASP A 412 -9.29 26.41 9.25
N ALA A 413 -8.14 27.09 9.17
CA ALA A 413 -7.27 27.10 8.00
C ALA A 413 -6.85 25.67 7.62
N LEU A 414 -6.41 24.88 8.61
CA LEU A 414 -5.99 23.49 8.42
C LEU A 414 -7.17 22.59 8.05
N ARG A 415 -8.33 22.74 8.71
CA ARG A 415 -9.56 22.00 8.36
C ARG A 415 -10.00 22.26 6.92
N LEU A 416 -9.95 23.51 6.47
CA LEU A 416 -10.33 23.89 5.10
C LEU A 416 -9.39 23.27 4.06
N LEU A 417 -8.09 23.15 4.36
CA LEU A 417 -7.12 22.49 3.48
C LEU A 417 -7.33 20.96 3.45
N GLU A 418 -7.59 20.35 4.60
CA GLU A 418 -7.93 18.92 4.68
C GLU A 418 -9.25 18.60 3.96
N ILE A 419 -10.27 19.48 4.04
CA ILE A 419 -11.50 19.37 3.23
C ILE A 419 -11.17 19.31 1.75
N GLN A 420 -10.27 20.17 1.25
CA GLN A 420 -9.89 20.17 -0.16
C GLN A 420 -9.06 18.94 -0.56
N LEU A 421 -8.22 18.43 0.33
CA LEU A 421 -7.50 17.18 0.13
C LEU A 421 -8.47 16.01 -0.04
N ASP A 422 -9.38 15.81 0.92
CA ASP A 422 -10.37 14.74 0.91
C ASP A 422 -11.33 14.87 -0.29
N ALA A 423 -11.72 16.10 -0.63
CA ALA A 423 -12.57 16.39 -1.79
C ALA A 423 -11.89 16.06 -3.14
N MET A 424 -10.56 15.97 -3.20
CA MET A 424 -9.85 15.44 -4.36
C MET A 424 -9.63 13.93 -4.27
N LEU A 425 -9.40 13.37 -3.08
CA LEU A 425 -9.18 11.93 -2.87
C LEU A 425 -10.44 11.09 -3.16
N MET A 426 -11.64 11.64 -2.97
CA MET A 426 -12.90 10.97 -3.33
C MET A 426 -13.09 10.74 -4.85
N TYR A 427 -12.19 11.27 -5.69
CA TYR A 427 -12.19 11.07 -7.15
C TYR A 427 -11.05 10.16 -7.65
N THR A 428 -10.44 9.39 -6.76
CA THR A 428 -9.46 8.38 -7.14
C THR A 428 -10.06 7.39 -8.14
N SER A 429 -9.40 7.16 -9.29
CA SER A 429 -10.02 6.42 -10.41
C SER A 429 -10.45 4.99 -10.06
N CYS A 430 -9.75 4.33 -9.12
CA CYS A 430 -10.04 2.96 -8.69
C CYS A 430 -11.48 2.80 -8.17
N GLY A 431 -12.06 3.85 -7.58
CA GLY A 431 -13.44 3.85 -7.07
C GLY A 431 -14.53 3.68 -8.14
N TRP A 432 -14.16 3.67 -9.43
CA TRP A 432 -15.09 3.34 -10.52
C TRP A 432 -14.65 2.12 -11.35
N PHE A 433 -13.49 1.53 -11.07
CA PHE A 433 -12.90 0.55 -11.98
C PHE A 433 -13.65 -0.79 -11.97
N PHE A 434 -14.02 -1.27 -10.77
CA PHE A 434 -14.75 -2.52 -10.56
C PHE A 434 -16.26 -2.33 -10.71
N ASP A 435 -17.00 -3.43 -10.56
CA ASP A 435 -18.42 -3.49 -10.93
C ASP A 435 -19.38 -3.11 -9.79
N GLU A 436 -18.91 -3.03 -8.54
CA GLU A 436 -19.76 -2.90 -7.36
C GLU A 436 -19.50 -1.65 -6.51
N LEU A 437 -20.59 -0.98 -6.13
CA LEU A 437 -20.61 0.24 -5.33
C LEU A 437 -20.07 0.02 -3.90
N SER A 438 -20.32 -1.14 -3.31
CA SER A 438 -19.80 -1.53 -1.97
C SER A 438 -18.37 -2.11 -1.99
N GLY A 439 -17.69 -2.11 -3.14
CA GLY A 439 -16.31 -2.56 -3.26
C GLY A 439 -15.34 -1.70 -2.45
N LEU A 440 -14.18 -2.27 -2.07
CA LEU A 440 -13.18 -1.62 -1.20
C LEU A 440 -12.75 -0.25 -1.73
N GLU A 441 -12.51 -0.13 -3.04
CA GLU A 441 -12.04 1.10 -3.67
C GLU A 441 -13.11 2.20 -3.67
N THR A 442 -14.37 1.82 -3.88
CA THR A 442 -15.49 2.75 -3.94
C THR A 442 -15.87 3.24 -2.54
N THR A 443 -15.90 2.33 -1.55
CA THR A 443 -16.17 2.70 -0.16
C THR A 443 -15.08 3.59 0.41
N GLN A 444 -13.81 3.37 0.04
CA GLN A 444 -12.72 4.27 0.38
C GLN A 444 -12.95 5.71 -0.15
N CYS A 445 -13.42 5.87 -1.39
CA CYS A 445 -13.77 7.18 -1.94
C CYS A 445 -14.91 7.85 -1.14
N LEU A 446 -15.91 7.06 -0.73
CA LEU A 446 -17.01 7.54 0.10
C LEU A 446 -16.57 7.89 1.53
N GLN A 447 -15.56 7.22 2.09
CA GLN A 447 -14.99 7.60 3.38
C GLN A 447 -14.29 8.96 3.33
N TYR A 448 -13.58 9.28 2.24
CA TYR A 448 -13.04 10.64 2.04
C TYR A 448 -14.16 11.68 1.95
N ALA A 449 -15.24 11.38 1.23
CA ALA A 449 -16.43 12.25 1.21
C ALA A 449 -17.03 12.45 2.63
N ALA A 450 -17.13 11.36 3.42
CA ALA A 450 -17.62 11.43 4.80
C ALA A 450 -16.73 12.26 5.72
N ARG A 451 -15.41 12.16 5.59
CA ARG A 451 -14.46 12.98 6.36
C ARG A 451 -14.59 14.46 5.99
N ALA A 452 -14.69 14.79 4.71
CA ALA A 452 -14.91 16.15 4.25
C ALA A 452 -16.24 16.74 4.77
N ILE A 453 -17.32 15.95 4.74
CA ILE A 453 -18.63 16.34 5.30
C ILE A 453 -18.52 16.57 6.82
N SER A 454 -17.84 15.69 7.54
CA SER A 454 -17.65 15.82 9.00
C SER A 454 -16.92 17.11 9.36
N MET A 455 -15.86 17.46 8.61
CA MET A 455 -15.15 18.74 8.81
C MET A 455 -15.99 19.95 8.40
N ALA A 456 -16.80 19.86 7.35
CA ALA A 456 -17.69 20.95 6.92
C ALA A 456 -18.72 21.33 8.01
N ARG A 457 -19.15 20.38 8.86
CA ARG A 457 -20.06 20.66 9.98
C ARG A 457 -19.50 21.66 10.98
N GLN A 458 -18.18 21.76 11.12
CA GLN A 458 -17.53 22.76 11.98
C GLN A 458 -17.75 24.20 11.48
N PHE A 459 -18.28 24.37 10.27
CA PHE A 459 -18.61 25.65 9.65
C PHE A 459 -20.12 25.85 9.45
N ASP A 460 -20.95 25.17 10.24
CA ASP A 460 -22.42 25.16 10.13
C ASP A 460 -22.91 24.75 8.72
N ARG A 461 -22.26 23.72 8.16
CA ARG A 461 -22.62 23.10 6.88
C ARG A 461 -22.82 21.61 7.07
N ASP A 462 -24.05 21.22 7.36
CA ASP A 462 -24.44 19.81 7.34
C ASP A 462 -24.84 19.40 5.91
N LEU A 463 -23.94 18.66 5.26
CA LEU A 463 -24.08 18.26 3.86
C LEU A 463 -24.49 16.78 3.71
N GLU A 464 -24.58 16.04 4.81
CA GLU A 464 -24.73 14.59 4.76
C GLU A 464 -26.05 14.15 4.15
N GLU A 465 -27.19 14.61 4.66
CA GLU A 465 -28.49 14.11 4.21
C GLU A 465 -28.74 14.39 2.71
N ALA A 466 -28.33 15.58 2.24
CA ALA A 466 -28.42 15.94 0.84
C ALA A 466 -27.52 15.05 -0.04
N PHE A 467 -26.32 14.73 0.43
CA PHE A 467 -25.41 13.84 -0.26
C PHE A 467 -25.92 12.39 -0.30
N VAL A 468 -26.39 11.86 0.83
CA VAL A 468 -26.94 10.49 0.90
C VAL A 468 -28.19 10.35 0.05
N THR A 469 -29.07 11.35 0.05
CA THR A 469 -30.25 11.38 -0.83
C THR A 469 -29.84 11.31 -2.31
N ALA A 470 -28.78 12.00 -2.71
CA ALA A 470 -28.26 11.90 -4.08
C ALA A 470 -27.66 10.51 -4.38
N LEU A 471 -27.03 9.86 -3.39
CA LEU A 471 -26.46 8.51 -3.52
C LEU A 471 -27.52 7.41 -3.67
N GLU A 472 -28.76 7.59 -3.21
CA GLU A 472 -29.86 6.61 -3.38
C GLU A 472 -30.06 6.21 -4.85
N ALA A 473 -29.77 7.10 -5.79
CA ALA A 473 -29.89 6.81 -7.21
C ALA A 473 -28.84 5.80 -7.74
N ALA A 474 -27.84 5.43 -6.93
CA ALA A 474 -26.77 4.51 -7.29
C ALA A 474 -27.12 3.06 -6.87
N PRO A 475 -27.58 2.18 -7.78
CA PRO A 475 -27.97 0.81 -7.41
C PRO A 475 -26.76 -0.09 -7.10
N SER A 476 -26.81 -0.82 -5.99
CA SER A 476 -25.84 -1.89 -5.69
C SER A 476 -26.22 -3.18 -6.43
N ASN A 477 -25.23 -3.98 -6.82
CA ASN A 477 -25.46 -5.35 -7.32
C ASN A 477 -25.79 -6.33 -6.19
N LEU A 478 -25.60 -5.94 -4.93
CA LEU A 478 -25.84 -6.78 -3.76
C LEU A 478 -27.16 -6.40 -3.08
N PRO A 479 -28.12 -7.34 -2.96
CA PRO A 479 -29.41 -7.08 -2.34
C PRO A 479 -29.34 -6.57 -0.90
N GLN A 480 -28.28 -6.93 -0.16
CA GLN A 480 -28.08 -6.51 1.23
C GLN A 480 -27.90 -4.99 1.39
N TYR A 481 -27.39 -4.31 0.37
CA TYR A 481 -27.22 -2.85 0.37
C TYR A 481 -28.34 -2.16 -0.41
N GLY A 482 -28.80 -2.75 -1.51
CA GLY A 482 -29.85 -2.17 -2.35
C GLY A 482 -29.33 -1.01 -3.20
N ASP A 483 -28.88 0.08 -2.57
CA ASP A 483 -28.42 1.32 -3.22
C ASP A 483 -27.31 2.04 -2.42
N GLY A 484 -26.93 3.23 -2.87
CA GLY A 484 -25.89 4.03 -2.26
C GLY A 484 -26.21 4.53 -0.84
N ARG A 485 -27.49 4.68 -0.46
CA ARG A 485 -27.84 4.95 0.95
C ARG A 485 -27.55 3.72 1.79
N GLY A 486 -27.94 2.53 1.32
CA GLY A 486 -27.63 1.29 2.05
C GLY A 486 -26.13 1.05 2.24
N VAL A 487 -25.32 1.36 1.22
CA VAL A 487 -23.85 1.33 1.34
C VAL A 487 -23.35 2.39 2.35
N TRP A 488 -23.88 3.61 2.30
CA TRP A 488 -23.51 4.66 3.25
C TRP A 488 -23.76 4.25 4.70
N GLU A 489 -24.96 3.79 5.00
CA GLU A 489 -25.38 3.42 6.36
C GLU A 489 -24.63 2.20 6.91
N GLN A 490 -24.38 1.19 6.07
CA GLN A 490 -23.79 -0.08 6.52
C GLN A 490 -22.26 -0.11 6.45
N CYS A 491 -21.64 0.65 5.54
CA CYS A 491 -20.19 0.60 5.32
C CYS A 491 -19.47 1.89 5.71
N ILE A 492 -20.10 3.06 5.51
CA ILE A 492 -19.40 4.36 5.66
C ILE A 492 -19.63 4.95 7.05
N ARG A 493 -20.89 5.09 7.49
CA ARG A 493 -21.23 5.63 8.81
C ARG A 493 -20.50 4.92 9.97
N PRO A 494 -20.39 3.57 10.00
CA PRO A 494 -19.68 2.87 11.08
C PRO A 494 -18.15 3.06 11.05
N SER A 495 -17.59 3.49 9.91
CA SER A 495 -16.15 3.70 9.74
C SER A 495 -15.66 5.09 10.17
N VAL A 496 -16.59 6.01 10.48
CA VAL A 496 -16.25 7.36 10.94
C VAL A 496 -15.51 7.28 12.27
N VAL A 497 -14.42 8.05 12.37
CA VAL A 497 -13.63 8.19 13.60
C VAL A 497 -13.60 9.66 14.00
N ASP A 498 -14.10 9.96 15.19
CA ASP A 498 -13.95 11.26 15.84
C ASP A 498 -12.93 11.18 16.99
N LEU A 499 -12.65 12.33 17.62
CA LEU A 499 -11.72 12.37 18.76
C LEU A 499 -12.24 11.56 19.96
N ASP A 500 -13.56 11.42 20.11
CA ASP A 500 -14.18 10.62 21.17
C ASP A 500 -13.83 9.14 21.00
N ARG A 501 -13.97 8.60 19.78
CA ARG A 501 -13.54 7.24 19.44
C ARG A 501 -12.03 7.04 19.58
N VAL A 502 -11.20 8.03 19.24
CA VAL A 502 -9.73 7.98 19.46
C VAL A 502 -9.42 7.89 20.96
N LEU A 503 -10.08 8.69 21.79
CA LEU A 503 -9.93 8.66 23.25
C LEU A 503 -10.42 7.33 23.83
N ALA A 504 -11.53 6.79 23.33
CA ALA A 504 -12.10 5.52 23.79
C ALA A 504 -11.17 4.36 23.45
N HIS A 505 -10.63 4.37 22.23
CA HIS A 505 -9.62 3.43 21.78
C HIS A 505 -8.40 3.42 22.69
N HIS A 506 -7.82 4.59 22.97
CA HIS A 506 -6.68 4.69 23.88
C HIS A 506 -7.05 4.23 25.29
N ALA A 507 -8.20 4.65 25.83
CA ALA A 507 -8.66 4.30 27.17
C ALA A 507 -8.77 2.78 27.39
N ILE A 508 -9.35 2.05 26.44
CA ILE A 508 -9.47 0.59 26.50
C ILE A 508 -8.09 -0.06 26.41
N SER A 509 -7.24 0.45 25.54
CA SER A 509 -5.88 -0.07 25.30
C SER A 509 -4.99 0.02 26.56
N LEU A 510 -5.20 1.03 27.42
CA LEU A 510 -4.48 1.21 28.69
C LEU A 510 -4.51 -0.03 29.60
N ILE A 511 -5.56 -0.85 29.53
CA ILE A 511 -5.68 -2.06 30.37
C ILE A 511 -4.61 -3.11 30.00
N TYR A 512 -4.24 -3.19 28.72
CA TYR A 512 -3.35 -4.22 28.16
C TYR A 512 -2.07 -3.63 27.56
N GLN A 513 -1.62 -2.47 28.06
CA GLN A 513 -0.32 -1.93 27.67
C GLN A 513 0.79 -2.80 28.26
N SER A 514 1.47 -3.55 27.40
CA SER A 514 2.79 -4.11 27.69
C SER A 514 3.78 -2.95 27.80
N GLY A 515 4.45 -2.82 28.94
CA GLY A 515 5.63 -1.96 28.99
C GLY A 515 6.64 -2.49 27.97
N ASP A 516 7.04 -1.64 27.02
CA ASP A 516 8.07 -1.87 25.99
C ASP A 516 7.63 -2.29 24.58
N ASP A 517 6.55 -1.72 24.03
CA ASP A 517 6.48 -1.49 22.58
C ASP A 517 6.97 -0.08 22.27
N GLY A 518 8.30 0.08 22.21
CA GLY A 518 9.00 1.29 21.79
C GLY A 518 8.72 1.74 20.33
N ARG A 519 7.63 1.28 19.71
CA ARG A 519 7.03 1.97 18.57
C ARG A 519 6.29 3.18 19.12
N ARG A 520 6.99 4.31 19.19
CA ARG A 520 6.28 5.58 18.96
C ARG A 520 5.61 5.41 17.60
N ASP A 521 4.29 5.38 17.57
CA ASP A 521 3.51 5.54 16.34
C ASP A 521 3.72 6.97 15.84
N ASP A 522 4.93 7.26 15.34
CA ASP A 522 5.24 8.52 14.66
C ASP A 522 4.31 8.72 13.44
N ALA A 523 3.63 7.65 13.01
CA ALA A 523 2.63 7.61 11.94
C ALA A 523 1.17 7.89 12.36
N SER A 524 0.85 8.00 13.66
CA SER A 524 -0.53 8.31 14.11
C SER A 524 -0.94 9.74 13.72
N ALA A 525 -2.16 9.93 13.21
CA ALA A 525 -2.74 11.25 12.96
C ALA A 525 -3.13 12.02 14.23
N TYR A 526 -3.00 11.39 15.41
CA TYR A 526 -3.40 11.95 16.70
C TYR A 526 -2.30 11.77 17.74
N ASP A 527 -2.04 12.84 18.50
CA ASP A 527 -1.26 12.79 19.74
C ASP A 527 -2.22 12.56 20.89
N VAL A 528 -2.13 11.40 21.56
CA VAL A 528 -2.96 11.07 22.71
C VAL A 528 -2.11 11.04 23.98
N GLN A 529 -2.51 11.83 24.97
CA GLN A 529 -1.82 11.96 26.24
C GLN A 529 -2.71 11.48 27.39
N THR A 530 -2.16 10.60 28.22
CA THR A 530 -2.76 10.27 29.52
C THR A 530 -2.39 11.34 30.54
N LEU A 531 -3.37 12.11 31.01
CA LEU A 531 -3.18 13.17 32.01
C LEU A 531 -3.21 12.61 33.44
N ASP A 532 -4.08 11.65 33.70
CA ASP A 532 -4.19 10.91 34.95
C ASP A 532 -4.75 9.52 34.68
N GLN A 533 -4.33 8.51 35.44
CA GLN A 533 -4.93 7.17 35.37
C GLN A 533 -4.77 6.38 36.66
N GLN A 534 -5.79 5.58 36.97
CA GLN A 534 -5.74 4.52 37.97
C GLN A 534 -6.30 3.23 37.40
N ILE A 535 -5.47 2.20 37.37
CA ILE A 535 -5.86 0.84 36.96
C ILE A 535 -5.94 -0.05 38.21
N ARG A 536 -7.00 -0.84 38.31
CA ARG A 536 -7.23 -1.84 39.37
C ARG A 536 -7.63 -3.15 38.72
N THR A 537 -7.07 -4.25 39.20
CA THR A 537 -7.38 -5.60 38.74
C THR A 537 -8.06 -6.38 39.85
N ARG A 538 -9.11 -7.14 39.52
CA ARG A 538 -9.83 -8.03 40.45
C ARG A 538 -10.20 -9.33 39.73
N GLY A 539 -9.41 -10.38 39.96
CA GLY A 539 -9.55 -11.63 39.22
C GLY A 539 -9.20 -11.41 37.74
N VAL A 540 -10.11 -11.82 36.84
CA VAL A 540 -10.01 -11.60 35.39
C VAL A 540 -10.55 -10.23 34.93
N GLY A 541 -11.11 -9.44 35.84
CA GLY A 541 -11.66 -8.12 35.52
C GLY A 541 -10.67 -7.00 35.79
N HIS A 542 -10.81 -5.91 35.03
CA HIS A 542 -10.04 -4.69 35.18
C HIS A 542 -10.95 -3.46 35.29
N LEU A 543 -10.52 -2.46 36.04
CA LEU A 543 -11.09 -1.12 36.08
C LEU A 543 -9.99 -0.12 35.78
N ALA A 544 -10.15 0.69 34.75
CA ALA A 544 -9.33 1.86 34.49
C ALA A 544 -10.19 3.13 34.63
N VAL A 545 -9.70 4.16 35.30
CA VAL A 545 -10.38 5.45 35.43
C VAL A 545 -9.35 6.57 35.39
N GLY A 546 -9.61 7.63 34.64
CA GLY A 546 -8.64 8.69 34.47
C GLY A 546 -9.08 9.80 33.52
N ARG A 547 -8.09 10.57 33.03
CA ARG A 547 -8.28 11.68 32.11
C ARG A 547 -7.33 11.58 30.94
N LEU A 548 -7.85 11.84 29.75
CA LEU A 548 -7.11 11.80 28.49
C LEU A 548 -7.26 13.13 27.75
N ARG A 549 -6.22 13.49 27.00
CA ARG A 549 -6.25 14.55 25.99
C ARG A 549 -5.86 13.96 24.66
N ALA A 550 -6.58 14.29 23.59
CA ALA A 550 -6.22 13.95 22.23
C ALA A 550 -6.13 15.23 21.39
N ARG A 551 -5.08 15.33 20.58
CA ARG A 551 -4.87 16.41 19.62
C ARG A 551 -4.70 15.84 18.23
N SER A 552 -5.43 16.36 17.25
CA SER A 552 -5.18 16.04 15.84
C SER A 552 -3.89 16.70 15.36
N ARG A 553 -2.95 15.93 14.82
CA ARG A 553 -1.70 16.45 14.25
C ARG A 553 -1.89 17.16 12.90
N ARG A 554 -3.05 16.98 12.27
CA ARG A 554 -3.40 17.59 10.97
C ARG A 554 -4.12 18.92 11.11
N THR A 555 -5.05 18.99 12.07
CA THR A 555 -5.92 20.15 12.25
C THR A 555 -5.66 20.92 13.53
N TRP A 556 -4.83 20.37 14.44
CA TRP A 556 -4.58 20.89 15.79
C TRP A 556 -5.82 21.02 16.67
N ASN A 557 -6.93 20.41 16.27
CA ASN A 557 -8.11 20.29 17.12
C ASN A 557 -7.81 19.41 18.33
N GLU A 558 -8.21 19.86 19.51
CA GLU A 558 -8.01 19.16 20.79
C GLU A 558 -9.34 18.77 21.43
N ALA A 559 -9.33 17.65 22.14
CA ALA A 559 -10.40 17.24 23.03
C ALA A 559 -9.83 16.62 24.30
N GLU A 560 -10.49 16.90 25.43
CA GLU A 560 -10.25 16.24 26.70
C GLU A 560 -11.48 15.48 27.14
N SER A 561 -11.26 14.31 27.75
CA SER A 561 -12.34 13.52 28.32
C SER A 561 -11.89 12.78 29.57
N ASN A 562 -12.77 12.73 30.57
CA ASN A 562 -12.66 11.79 31.67
C ASN A 562 -13.12 10.42 31.17
N PHE A 563 -12.51 9.33 31.63
CA PHE A 563 -12.89 7.99 31.20
C PHE A 563 -13.06 7.04 32.38
N VAL A 564 -13.95 6.06 32.18
CA VAL A 564 -14.01 4.83 32.96
C VAL A 564 -14.07 3.65 32.01
N VAL A 565 -13.18 2.69 32.15
CA VAL A 565 -13.23 1.39 31.46
C VAL A 565 -13.45 0.30 32.50
N VAL A 566 -14.53 -0.44 32.34
CA VAL A 566 -14.82 -1.66 33.09
C VAL A 566 -14.67 -2.85 32.14
N HIS A 567 -13.69 -3.71 32.42
CA HIS A 567 -13.56 -5.00 31.76
C HIS A 567 -14.04 -6.10 32.70
N PHE A 568 -15.04 -6.85 32.27
CA PHE A 568 -15.70 -7.88 33.08
C PHE A 568 -14.99 -9.24 33.02
N GLY A 569 -14.00 -9.40 32.14
CA GLY A 569 -13.43 -10.68 31.71
C GLY A 569 -13.94 -11.05 30.31
N GLY A 570 -13.17 -11.87 29.58
CA GLY A 570 -13.52 -12.24 28.20
C GLY A 570 -13.64 -11.00 27.29
N LEU A 571 -14.57 -10.99 26.34
CA LEU A 571 -14.70 -9.89 25.38
C LEU A 571 -15.62 -8.76 25.85
N ASP A 572 -16.04 -8.76 27.12
CA ASP A 572 -17.02 -7.82 27.65
C ASP A 572 -16.33 -6.56 28.22
N PHE A 573 -16.37 -5.49 27.43
CA PHE A 573 -15.86 -4.16 27.77
C PHE A 573 -17.00 -3.15 27.87
N HIS A 574 -16.94 -2.29 28.87
CA HIS A 574 -17.81 -1.13 28.99
C HIS A 574 -16.98 0.10 29.31
N THR A 575 -16.87 0.98 28.32
CA THR A 575 -16.13 2.24 28.42
C THR A 575 -17.10 3.39 28.39
N VAL A 576 -16.95 4.35 29.28
CA VAL A 576 -17.71 5.60 29.25
C VAL A 576 -16.73 6.76 29.22
N LEU A 577 -16.94 7.67 28.27
CA LEU A 577 -16.22 8.92 28.14
C LEU A 577 -17.11 10.10 28.51
N SER A 578 -16.58 11.03 29.30
CA SER A 578 -17.30 12.21 29.78
C SER A 578 -16.44 13.47 29.69
N SER A 579 -16.82 14.37 28.79
CA SER A 579 -16.26 15.71 28.65
C SER A 579 -17.01 16.78 29.47
N SER A 580 -18.12 16.42 30.13
CA SER A 580 -18.98 17.35 30.86
C SER A 580 -18.69 17.45 32.35
N LEU A 581 -18.00 16.46 32.92
CA LEU A 581 -17.64 16.44 34.34
C LEU A 581 -16.52 17.43 34.65
N SER A 582 -16.72 18.25 35.69
CA SER A 582 -15.65 19.10 36.22
C SER A 582 -14.55 18.25 36.87
N ALA A 583 -13.36 18.81 37.03
CA ALA A 583 -12.26 18.11 37.69
C ALA A 583 -12.59 17.75 39.16
N GLU A 584 -13.40 18.57 39.85
CA GLU A 584 -13.82 18.32 41.23
C GLU A 584 -14.84 17.17 41.29
N ASP A 585 -15.88 17.21 40.46
CA ASP A 585 -16.91 16.17 40.40
C ASP A 585 -16.32 14.82 39.99
N PHE A 586 -15.36 14.83 39.05
CA PHE A 586 -14.65 13.64 38.62
C PHE A 586 -13.84 13.00 39.76
N LEU A 587 -13.13 13.81 40.56
CA LEU A 587 -12.37 13.30 41.71
C LEU A 587 -13.29 12.75 42.80
N GLU A 588 -14.43 13.40 43.06
CA GLU A 588 -15.44 12.90 44.00
C GLU A 588 -16.03 11.55 43.52
N PHE A 589 -16.38 11.45 42.24
CA PHE A 589 -16.82 10.21 41.62
C PHE A 589 -15.75 9.11 41.71
N GLN A 590 -14.51 9.41 41.34
CA GLN A 590 -13.38 8.46 41.39
C GLN A 590 -13.15 7.94 42.83
N SER A 591 -13.28 8.81 43.84
CA SER A 591 -13.14 8.45 45.26
C SER A 591 -14.19 7.45 45.75
N ARG A 592 -15.37 7.42 45.12
CA ARG A 592 -16.47 6.47 45.41
C ARG A 592 -16.39 5.21 44.55
N LEU A 593 -15.99 5.34 43.29
CA LEU A 593 -15.86 4.23 42.34
C LEU A 593 -14.81 3.20 42.78
N LEU A 594 -13.63 3.66 43.19
CA LEU A 594 -12.49 2.78 43.51
C LEU A 594 -12.75 1.85 44.72
N PRO A 595 -13.33 2.32 45.85
CA PRO A 595 -13.75 1.42 46.93
C PRO A 595 -14.80 0.40 46.51
N ILE A 596 -15.82 0.78 45.73
CA ILE A 596 -16.87 -0.13 45.25
C ILE A 596 -16.27 -1.23 44.38
N TYR A 597 -15.32 -0.90 43.50
CA TYR A 597 -14.64 -1.93 42.71
C TYR A 597 -13.82 -2.90 43.57
N ARG A 598 -13.20 -2.42 44.66
CA ARG A 598 -12.39 -3.28 45.55
C ARG A 598 -13.24 -4.29 46.32
N SER A 599 -14.37 -3.88 46.88
CA SER A 599 -15.14 -4.72 47.83
C SER A 599 -16.63 -4.91 47.52
N GLY A 600 -17.20 -4.14 46.60
CA GLY A 600 -18.62 -4.19 46.20
C GLY A 600 -18.89 -5.08 44.99
N SER A 601 -20.15 -5.17 44.59
CA SER A 601 -20.59 -5.93 43.41
C SER A 601 -20.45 -5.13 42.10
N LEU A 602 -20.28 -5.82 40.97
CA LEU A 602 -20.27 -5.17 39.65
C LEU A 602 -21.59 -4.45 39.33
N ALA A 603 -22.72 -4.95 39.84
CA ALA A 603 -24.01 -4.30 39.68
C ALA A 603 -24.11 -2.96 40.43
N GLU A 604 -23.44 -2.82 41.57
CA GLU A 604 -23.32 -1.54 42.29
C GLU A 604 -22.39 -0.58 41.56
N LEU A 605 -21.28 -1.09 40.99
CA LEU A 605 -20.35 -0.31 40.17
C LEU A 605 -21.07 0.31 38.96
N MET A 606 -21.80 -0.52 38.19
CA MET A 606 -22.52 -0.07 37.00
C MET A 606 -23.62 0.92 37.34
N ARG A 607 -24.36 0.69 38.44
CA ARG A 607 -25.37 1.64 38.90
C ARG A 607 -24.78 3.01 39.26
N LEU A 608 -23.60 3.04 39.88
CA LEU A 608 -22.91 4.29 40.17
C LEU A 608 -22.48 4.99 38.87
N LEU A 609 -21.92 4.23 37.93
CA LEU A 609 -21.49 4.74 36.62
C LEU A 609 -22.67 5.37 35.85
N ASP A 610 -23.79 4.65 35.73
CA ASP A 610 -24.99 5.12 35.02
C ASP A 610 -25.63 6.35 35.68
N GLN A 611 -25.50 6.50 37.01
CA GLN A 611 -26.12 7.60 37.76
C GLN A 611 -25.27 8.86 37.80
N GLU A 612 -23.95 8.72 37.86
CA GLU A 612 -23.05 9.83 38.20
C GLU A 612 -22.00 10.14 37.14
N PHE A 613 -21.86 9.29 36.12
CA PHE A 613 -20.88 9.48 35.05
C PHE A 613 -21.58 9.60 33.69
N PRO A 614 -22.13 10.78 33.37
CA PRO A 614 -22.82 10.99 32.09
C PRO A 614 -21.80 10.96 30.95
N GLY A 615 -22.08 10.22 29.89
CA GLY A 615 -21.11 10.08 28.81
C GLY A 615 -21.56 9.23 27.64
N ALA A 616 -20.73 9.20 26.60
CA ALA A 616 -20.87 8.26 25.50
C ALA A 616 -20.31 6.90 25.92
N THR A 617 -21.04 5.84 25.58
CA THR A 617 -20.63 4.46 25.87
C THR A 617 -19.95 3.86 24.65
N HIS A 618 -18.81 3.21 24.88
CA HIS A 618 -18.06 2.47 23.88
C HIS A 618 -17.79 1.04 24.33
N GLN A 619 -17.62 0.16 23.35
CA GLN A 619 -17.34 -1.26 23.53
C GLN A 619 -16.09 -1.67 22.75
N LEU A 620 -15.75 -2.96 22.81
CA LEU A 620 -14.64 -3.53 22.05
C LEU A 620 -14.80 -3.33 20.52
N ASP A 621 -16.04 -3.26 20.04
CA ASP A 621 -16.39 -3.04 18.63
C ASP A 621 -16.03 -1.63 18.12
N ASP A 622 -15.81 -0.68 19.02
CA ASP A 622 -15.45 0.69 18.67
C ASP A 622 -13.93 0.89 18.50
N LEU A 623 -13.12 -0.11 18.83
CA LEU A 623 -11.67 -0.08 18.61
C LEU A 623 -11.32 -0.11 17.12
N PHE A 624 -10.18 0.49 16.77
CA PHE A 624 -9.57 0.31 15.45
C PHE A 624 -9.15 -1.15 15.27
N ARG A 625 -9.23 -1.63 14.02
CA ARG A 625 -9.21 -3.08 13.73
C ARG A 625 -7.96 -3.78 14.25
N ASP A 626 -6.81 -3.13 14.11
CA ASP A 626 -5.52 -3.66 14.53
C ASP A 626 -5.46 -3.88 16.05
N GLU A 627 -5.85 -2.87 16.82
CA GLU A 627 -5.88 -2.95 18.27
C GLU A 627 -6.99 -3.87 18.78
N GLN A 628 -8.14 -3.88 18.10
CA GLN A 628 -9.22 -4.82 18.38
C GLN A 628 -8.71 -6.27 18.30
N ARG A 629 -7.98 -6.63 17.23
CA ARG A 629 -7.37 -7.96 17.08
C ARG A 629 -6.33 -8.25 18.15
N ARG A 630 -5.48 -7.27 18.46
CA ARG A 630 -4.46 -7.40 19.52
C ARG A 630 -5.11 -7.72 20.87
N ILE A 631 -6.11 -6.93 21.28
CA ILE A 631 -6.80 -7.12 22.56
C ILE A 631 -7.58 -8.44 22.57
N ILE A 632 -8.30 -8.79 21.50
CA ILE A 632 -8.96 -10.11 21.39
C ILE A 632 -7.94 -11.25 21.57
N GLY A 633 -6.77 -11.14 20.94
CA GLY A 633 -5.68 -12.11 21.07
C GLY A 633 -5.16 -12.25 22.50
N ILE A 634 -4.95 -11.12 23.19
CA ILE A 634 -4.50 -11.10 24.59
C ILE A 634 -5.57 -11.69 25.51
N VAL A 635 -6.83 -11.28 25.38
CA VAL A 635 -7.87 -11.70 26.32
C VAL A 635 -8.26 -13.17 26.14
N LEU A 636 -8.11 -13.71 24.93
CA LEU A 636 -8.38 -15.12 24.65
C LEU A 636 -7.15 -16.02 24.83
N SER A 637 -5.96 -15.50 25.16
CA SER A 637 -4.72 -16.28 25.23
C SER A 637 -4.82 -17.46 26.19
N ASP A 638 -5.32 -17.22 27.41
CA ASP A 638 -5.46 -18.25 28.44
C ASP A 638 -6.46 -19.33 28.00
N ARG A 639 -7.52 -18.92 27.32
CA ARG A 639 -8.54 -19.84 26.80
C ARG A 639 -8.00 -20.68 25.64
N PHE A 640 -7.19 -20.09 24.77
CA PHE A 640 -6.50 -20.82 23.71
C PHE A 640 -5.50 -21.82 24.29
N GLU A 641 -4.79 -21.46 25.37
CA GLU A 641 -3.89 -22.35 26.10
C GLU A 641 -4.65 -23.53 26.75
N ASP A 642 -5.84 -23.29 27.31
CA ASP A 642 -6.70 -24.36 27.83
C ASP A 642 -7.17 -25.32 26.73
N TYR A 643 -7.61 -24.78 25.58
CA TYR A 643 -7.95 -25.61 24.41
C TYR A 643 -6.75 -26.40 23.91
N ARG A 644 -5.56 -25.78 23.91
CA ARG A 644 -4.30 -26.42 23.52
C ARG A 644 -4.00 -27.62 24.42
N ARG A 645 -4.03 -27.45 25.75
CA ARG A 645 -3.80 -28.54 26.72
C ARG A 645 -4.83 -29.65 26.59
N ALA A 646 -6.09 -29.30 26.35
CA ALA A 646 -7.14 -30.30 26.12
C ALA A 646 -6.89 -31.11 24.85
N PHE A 647 -6.53 -30.47 23.74
CA PHE A 647 -6.18 -31.17 22.50
C PHE A 647 -4.90 -31.99 22.62
N GLU A 648 -3.90 -31.50 23.33
CA GLU A 648 -2.67 -32.23 23.63
C GLU A 648 -2.96 -33.50 24.44
N HIS A 649 -3.78 -33.40 25.49
CA HIS A 649 -4.20 -34.55 26.28
C HIS A 649 -4.92 -35.60 25.43
N LEU A 650 -5.92 -35.18 24.63
CA LEU A 650 -6.67 -36.07 23.74
C LEU A 650 -5.77 -36.71 22.67
N ALA A 651 -4.88 -35.94 22.05
CA ALA A 651 -3.96 -36.44 21.03
C ALA A 651 -3.03 -37.52 21.59
N ASN A 652 -2.55 -37.35 22.83
CA ASN A 652 -1.67 -38.31 23.50
C ASN A 652 -2.44 -39.56 23.94
N GLU A 653 -3.66 -39.43 24.47
CA GLU A 653 -4.48 -40.59 24.87
C GLU A 653 -4.88 -41.47 23.68
N ASP A 654 -5.24 -40.85 22.56
CA ASP A 654 -5.77 -41.55 21.39
C ASP A 654 -4.70 -41.99 20.38
N GLU A 655 -3.42 -41.80 20.67
CA GLU A 655 -2.34 -42.06 19.71
C GLU A 655 -2.32 -43.51 19.18
N GLU A 656 -2.44 -44.51 20.08
CA GLU A 656 -2.48 -45.92 19.66
C GLU A 656 -3.72 -46.22 18.81
N VAL A 657 -4.85 -45.59 19.13
CA VAL A 657 -6.11 -45.74 18.40
C VAL A 657 -5.99 -45.12 17.01
N LEU A 658 -5.48 -43.88 16.92
CA LEU A 658 -5.22 -43.17 15.65
C LEU A 658 -4.30 -44.00 14.74
N ASN A 659 -3.19 -44.48 15.29
CA ASN A 659 -2.24 -45.34 14.58
C ASN A 659 -2.89 -46.63 14.06
N ARG A 660 -3.76 -47.26 14.87
CA ARG A 660 -4.48 -48.47 14.48
C ARG A 660 -5.51 -48.19 13.40
N LEU A 661 -6.30 -47.13 13.51
CA LEU A 661 -7.29 -46.73 12.50
C LEU A 661 -6.62 -46.41 11.15
N GLY A 662 -5.50 -45.69 11.18
CA GLY A 662 -4.70 -45.40 9.98
C GLY A 662 -4.20 -46.66 9.28
N ARG A 663 -3.63 -47.62 10.04
CA ARG A 663 -3.21 -48.93 9.50
C ARG A 663 -4.37 -49.75 8.92
N LEU A 664 -5.54 -49.68 9.53
CA LEU A 664 -6.76 -50.32 9.03
C LEU A 664 -7.39 -49.58 7.84
N ARG A 665 -6.83 -48.43 7.43
CA ARG A 665 -7.40 -47.52 6.42
C ARG A 665 -8.85 -47.14 6.72
N TYR A 666 -9.20 -47.07 8.00
CA TYR A 666 -10.51 -46.63 8.44
C TYR A 666 -10.57 -45.09 8.50
N PRO A 667 -11.65 -44.45 8.04
CA PRO A 667 -11.79 -42.99 8.15
C PRO A 667 -11.73 -42.53 9.60
N ILE A 668 -10.73 -41.70 9.94
CA ILE A 668 -10.58 -41.21 11.31
C ILE A 668 -11.72 -40.25 11.66
N PRO A 669 -12.38 -40.42 12.81
CA PRO A 669 -13.38 -39.48 13.29
C PRO A 669 -12.85 -38.04 13.32
N LYS A 670 -13.64 -37.09 12.80
CA LYS A 670 -13.24 -35.67 12.72
C LYS A 670 -12.69 -35.09 14.02
N PRO A 671 -13.29 -35.34 15.22
CA PRO A 671 -12.77 -34.78 16.46
C PRO A 671 -11.36 -35.29 16.82
N LEU A 672 -11.10 -36.59 16.65
CA LEU A 672 -9.79 -37.19 16.91
C LEU A 672 -8.71 -36.64 15.97
N ARG A 673 -9.07 -36.51 14.69
CA ARG A 673 -8.18 -35.93 13.69
C ARG A 673 -7.86 -34.46 14.00
N ALA A 674 -8.86 -33.68 14.41
CA ALA A 674 -8.66 -32.27 14.74
C ALA A 674 -7.70 -32.11 15.92
N ALA A 675 -7.94 -32.79 17.05
CA ALA A 675 -7.07 -32.71 18.22
C ALA A 675 -5.61 -33.11 17.90
N ALA A 676 -5.42 -34.22 17.18
CA ALA A 676 -4.09 -34.70 16.81
C ALA A 676 -3.38 -33.79 15.78
N SER A 677 -4.11 -33.23 14.80
CA SER A 677 -3.51 -32.31 13.81
C SER A 677 -3.06 -31.02 14.50
N THR A 678 -3.94 -30.39 15.30
CA THR A 678 -3.62 -29.17 16.04
C THR A 678 -2.42 -29.36 16.97
N TYR A 679 -2.34 -30.49 17.67
CA TYR A 679 -1.18 -30.84 18.50
C TYR A 679 0.11 -30.92 17.68
N LEU A 680 0.10 -31.65 16.56
CA LEU A 680 1.28 -31.79 15.70
C LEU A 680 1.71 -30.48 15.06
N ASP A 681 0.77 -29.69 14.54
CA ASP A 681 1.06 -28.38 13.92
C ASP A 681 1.69 -27.42 14.93
N HIS A 682 1.17 -27.38 16.16
CA HIS A 682 1.72 -26.55 17.23
C HIS A 682 3.15 -26.98 17.63
N HIS A 683 3.38 -28.26 17.91
CA HIS A 683 4.71 -28.70 18.31
C HIS A 683 5.73 -28.63 17.17
N LEU A 684 5.32 -28.83 15.92
CA LEU A 684 6.19 -28.57 14.77
C LEU A 684 6.61 -27.10 14.71
N ARG A 685 5.68 -26.16 14.98
CA ARG A 685 6.01 -24.74 15.06
C ARG A 685 6.97 -24.44 16.21
N GLU A 686 6.72 -24.99 17.39
CA GLU A 686 7.58 -24.85 18.56
C GLU A 686 9.00 -25.39 18.30
N GLN A 687 9.13 -26.54 17.63
CA GLN A 687 10.45 -27.07 17.25
C GLN A 687 11.18 -26.14 16.27
N ILE A 688 10.47 -25.53 15.32
CA ILE A 688 11.07 -24.53 14.41
C ILE A 688 11.56 -23.32 15.20
N ASP A 689 10.76 -22.82 16.14
CA ASP A 689 11.13 -21.68 16.97
C ASP A 689 12.34 -22.02 17.89
N TRP A 690 12.44 -23.24 18.44
CA TRP A 690 13.61 -23.69 19.20
C TRP A 690 14.87 -23.88 18.37
N LEU A 691 14.75 -24.35 17.12
CA LEU A 691 15.89 -24.42 16.18
C LEU A 691 16.42 -23.02 15.86
N GLU A 692 15.53 -22.03 15.77
CA GLU A 692 15.89 -20.62 15.56
C GLU A 692 16.62 -20.02 16.77
N THR A 693 16.05 -20.13 17.98
CA THR A 693 16.66 -19.57 19.21
C THR A 693 17.94 -20.30 19.58
N GLY A 694 18.10 -21.54 19.11
CA GLY A 694 19.19 -22.44 19.45
C GLY A 694 18.95 -23.17 20.77
N GLU A 695 17.69 -23.34 21.18
CA GLU A 695 17.31 -24.24 22.27
C GLU A 695 17.34 -25.71 21.82
N GLU A 696 17.10 -25.96 20.52
CA GLU A 696 17.23 -27.26 19.87
C GLU A 696 18.36 -27.24 18.83
N HIS A 697 19.08 -28.36 18.71
CA HIS A 697 20.25 -28.53 17.84
C HIS A 697 20.15 -29.77 16.93
N SER A 698 19.00 -30.44 16.92
CA SER A 698 18.74 -31.69 16.22
C SER A 698 17.38 -31.66 15.51
N LEU A 699 17.29 -32.39 14.40
CA LEU A 699 16.02 -32.59 13.68
C LEU A 699 15.19 -33.76 14.24
N ALA A 700 15.74 -34.54 15.17
CA ALA A 700 15.08 -35.73 15.70
C ALA A 700 13.67 -35.46 16.27
N PRO A 701 13.39 -34.35 16.99
CA PRO A 701 12.03 -34.04 17.43
C PRO A 701 11.06 -33.79 16.27
N VAL A 702 11.51 -33.09 15.23
CA VAL A 702 10.71 -32.83 14.01
C VAL A 702 10.41 -34.13 13.27
N GLU A 703 11.41 -35.01 13.12
CA GLU A 703 11.25 -36.35 12.52
C GLU A 703 10.23 -37.18 13.31
N HIS A 704 10.33 -37.17 14.64
CA HIS A 704 9.43 -37.90 15.52
C HIS A 704 7.97 -37.44 15.37
N LEU A 705 7.72 -36.13 15.34
CA LEU A 705 6.38 -35.57 15.13
C LEU A 705 5.80 -35.95 13.74
N CYS A 706 6.64 -35.91 12.70
CA CYS A 706 6.24 -36.35 11.37
C CYS A 706 5.88 -37.85 11.33
N ASP A 707 6.65 -38.68 12.01
CA ASP A 707 6.41 -40.13 12.09
C ASP A 707 5.12 -40.45 12.86
N ARG A 708 4.81 -39.72 13.95
CA ARG A 708 3.53 -39.85 14.68
C ARG A 708 2.33 -39.60 13.77
N GLY A 709 2.42 -38.62 12.86
CA GLY A 709 1.35 -38.30 11.91
C GLY A 709 1.23 -39.23 10.70
N ARG A 710 2.33 -39.91 10.32
CA ARG A 710 2.44 -40.65 9.06
C ARG A 710 1.45 -41.81 8.93
N SER A 711 1.20 -42.52 10.03
CA SER A 711 0.37 -43.73 10.04
C SER A 711 -1.09 -43.50 9.62
N TRP A 712 -1.57 -42.26 9.79
CA TRP A 712 -2.96 -41.87 9.53
C TRP A 712 -3.12 -40.80 8.45
N GLY A 713 -2.04 -40.46 7.76
CA GLY A 713 -2.04 -39.52 6.64
C GLY A 713 -2.18 -38.06 7.08
N TYR A 714 -1.62 -37.69 8.23
CA TYR A 714 -1.44 -36.28 8.60
C TYR A 714 -0.65 -35.54 7.52
N THR A 715 -1.05 -34.30 7.25
CA THR A 715 -0.34 -33.38 6.34
C THR A 715 -0.11 -32.09 7.10
N PRO A 716 1.15 -31.70 7.38
CA PRO A 716 1.46 -30.47 8.07
C PRO A 716 0.94 -29.24 7.33
N GLU A 717 0.66 -28.16 8.06
CA GLU A 717 0.36 -26.84 7.49
C GLU A 717 1.60 -26.21 6.84
N ARG A 718 1.96 -26.72 5.64
CA ARG A 718 3.20 -26.36 4.93
C ARG A 718 3.35 -24.87 4.67
N GLU A 719 2.26 -24.14 4.47
CA GLU A 719 2.28 -22.70 4.22
C GLU A 719 2.63 -21.93 5.50
N ALA A 720 1.95 -22.24 6.62
CA ALA A 720 2.22 -21.62 7.92
C ALA A 720 3.63 -21.96 8.44
N LEU A 721 4.05 -23.22 8.33
CA LEU A 721 5.40 -23.67 8.71
C LEU A 721 6.46 -23.11 7.76
N GLY A 722 6.16 -23.00 6.46
CA GLY A 722 7.04 -22.37 5.47
C GLY A 722 7.30 -20.89 5.80
N LYS A 723 6.24 -20.16 6.19
CA LYS A 723 6.35 -18.78 6.70
C LYS A 723 7.18 -18.74 7.99
N ALA A 724 6.93 -19.66 8.93
CA ALA A 724 7.69 -19.79 10.17
C ALA A 724 9.20 -19.87 9.93
N VAL A 725 9.60 -20.80 9.06
CA VAL A 725 11.01 -21.00 8.73
C VAL A 725 11.58 -19.80 7.98
N ALA A 726 10.84 -19.21 7.04
CA ALA A 726 11.31 -18.01 6.35
C ALA A 726 11.57 -16.85 7.33
N GLU A 727 10.67 -16.61 8.28
CA GLU A 727 10.84 -15.59 9.33
C GLU A 727 12.00 -15.92 10.27
N GLY A 728 12.12 -17.19 10.70
CA GLY A 728 13.22 -17.62 11.56
C GLY A 728 14.59 -17.52 10.87
N LEU A 729 14.66 -17.84 9.58
CA LEU A 729 15.85 -17.63 8.76
C LEU A 729 16.23 -16.13 8.69
N GLN A 730 15.25 -15.25 8.51
CA GLN A 730 15.49 -13.80 8.51
C GLN A 730 16.00 -13.30 9.86
N ARG A 731 15.35 -13.69 10.97
CA ARG A 731 15.80 -13.30 12.33
C ARG A 731 17.21 -13.82 12.63
N THR A 732 17.50 -15.06 12.24
CA THR A 732 18.83 -15.67 12.41
C THR A 732 19.91 -14.92 11.62
N LEU A 733 19.65 -14.56 10.34
CA LEU A 733 20.61 -13.81 9.52
C LEU A 733 20.81 -12.36 9.96
N ARG A 734 19.77 -11.70 10.49
CA ARG A 734 19.92 -10.37 11.10
C ARG A 734 20.89 -10.37 12.28
N GLY A 735 21.10 -11.53 12.91
CA GLY A 735 22.09 -11.72 13.97
C GLY A 735 23.55 -11.62 13.52
N ILE A 736 23.87 -11.55 12.23
CA ILE A 736 25.25 -11.42 11.74
C ILE A 736 25.79 -10.02 12.10
N GLN A 737 26.67 -9.95 13.10
CA GLN A 737 27.26 -8.69 13.59
C GLN A 737 28.57 -8.36 12.87
N ASP A 738 29.70 -8.87 13.37
CA ASP A 738 31.08 -8.58 12.93
C ASP A 738 31.79 -9.82 12.33
N GLY A 739 31.04 -10.89 12.09
CA GLY A 739 31.53 -12.18 11.58
C GLY A 739 31.93 -13.18 12.67
N SER A 740 32.08 -12.76 13.93
CA SER A 740 32.49 -13.65 15.04
C SER A 740 31.51 -14.79 15.32
N ASN A 741 30.21 -14.55 15.08
CA ASN A 741 29.13 -15.51 15.28
C ASN A 741 28.66 -16.21 13.99
N LEU A 742 29.32 -15.98 12.85
CA LEU A 742 28.88 -16.47 11.55
C LEU A 742 28.76 -18.00 11.49
N GLY A 743 29.68 -18.73 12.12
CA GLY A 743 29.62 -20.19 12.16
C GLY A 743 28.35 -20.72 12.85
N MET A 744 27.99 -20.11 13.98
CA MET A 744 26.75 -20.46 14.72
C MET A 744 25.51 -20.11 13.91
N VAL A 745 25.48 -18.93 13.28
CA VAL A 745 24.39 -18.50 12.40
C VAL A 745 24.23 -19.46 11.22
N ALA A 746 25.33 -19.86 10.57
CA ALA A 746 25.32 -20.78 9.45
C ALA A 746 24.74 -22.14 9.84
N THR A 747 25.15 -22.71 10.98
CA THR A 747 24.58 -23.97 11.49
C THR A 747 23.08 -23.89 11.74
N ARG A 748 22.58 -22.80 12.33
CA ARG A 748 21.13 -22.61 12.56
C ARG A 748 20.36 -22.48 11.25
N VAL A 749 20.89 -21.72 10.29
CA VAL A 749 20.29 -21.61 8.96
C VAL A 749 20.24 -22.96 8.24
N GLU A 750 21.31 -23.75 8.31
CA GLU A 750 21.34 -25.12 7.74
C GLU A 750 20.27 -26.01 8.37
N LEU A 751 20.15 -26.02 9.71
CA LEU A 751 19.12 -26.78 10.42
C LEU A 751 17.70 -26.37 10.03
N LEU A 752 17.41 -25.08 9.94
CA LEU A 752 16.10 -24.58 9.52
C LEU A 752 15.76 -24.98 8.07
N LEU A 753 16.74 -24.93 7.17
CA LEU A 753 16.56 -25.37 5.77
C LEU A 753 16.38 -26.90 5.68
N ASP A 754 17.11 -27.68 6.48
CA ASP A 754 16.94 -29.13 6.54
C ASP A 754 15.58 -29.52 7.14
N ALA A 755 15.10 -28.80 8.17
CA ALA A 755 13.75 -28.97 8.70
C ALA A 755 12.68 -28.70 7.63
N ALA A 756 12.86 -27.65 6.82
CA ALA A 756 11.98 -27.39 5.69
C ALA A 756 12.00 -28.50 4.63
N ALA A 757 13.18 -29.02 4.29
CA ALA A 757 13.31 -30.14 3.36
C ALA A 757 12.62 -31.40 3.90
N LEU A 758 12.80 -31.70 5.19
CA LEU A 758 12.17 -32.84 5.88
C LEU A 758 10.63 -32.74 5.86
N LEU A 759 10.09 -31.54 6.07
CA LEU A 759 8.65 -31.27 6.04
C LEU A 759 8.08 -31.17 4.60
N GLY A 760 8.94 -31.26 3.58
CA GLY A 760 8.55 -31.16 2.17
C GLY A 760 7.99 -29.79 1.80
N MET A 761 8.50 -28.73 2.45
CA MET A 761 8.10 -27.35 2.24
C MET A 761 9.23 -26.55 1.58
N LYS A 762 8.85 -25.48 0.88
CA LYS A 762 9.79 -24.53 0.27
C LYS A 762 9.57 -23.16 0.92
N PRO A 763 10.44 -22.73 1.85
CA PRO A 763 10.31 -21.42 2.46
C PRO A 763 10.59 -20.35 1.41
N ASP A 764 9.99 -19.17 1.58
CA ASP A 764 10.34 -18.01 0.78
C ASP A 764 11.72 -17.50 1.22
N LEU A 765 12.70 -17.62 0.32
CA LEU A 765 14.09 -17.23 0.56
C LEU A 765 14.40 -15.81 0.10
N TRP A 766 13.45 -15.08 -0.50
CA TRP A 766 13.69 -13.79 -1.15
C TRP A 766 14.39 -12.80 -0.21
N GLN A 767 13.83 -12.58 0.98
CA GLN A 767 14.39 -11.63 1.94
C GLN A 767 15.64 -12.18 2.64
N VAL A 768 15.68 -13.50 2.87
CA VAL A 768 16.82 -14.22 3.47
C VAL A 768 18.07 -14.05 2.59
N GLN A 769 17.94 -14.31 1.29
CA GLN A 769 19.01 -14.14 0.29
C GLN A 769 19.49 -12.69 0.22
N ASN A 770 18.59 -11.70 0.31
CA ASN A 770 18.95 -10.29 0.31
C ASN A 770 19.77 -9.91 1.55
N GLN A 771 19.31 -10.31 2.75
CA GLN A 771 20.02 -10.05 4.00
C GLN A 771 21.39 -10.73 4.02
N PHE A 772 21.46 -11.96 3.52
CA PHE A 772 22.72 -12.70 3.36
C PHE A 772 23.73 -11.95 2.49
N LEU A 773 23.30 -11.45 1.31
CA LEU A 773 24.17 -10.69 0.40
C LEU A 773 24.55 -9.32 0.99
N ASP A 774 23.62 -8.63 1.63
CA ASP A 774 23.89 -7.34 2.27
C ASP A 774 24.89 -7.48 3.43
N ALA A 775 24.79 -8.57 4.20
CA ALA A 775 25.76 -8.90 5.24
C ALA A 775 27.14 -9.21 4.66
N PHE A 776 27.22 -9.96 3.55
CA PHE A 776 28.48 -10.21 2.86
C PHE A 776 29.13 -8.91 2.37
N ILE A 777 28.37 -8.04 1.70
CA ILE A 777 28.87 -6.76 1.17
C ILE A 777 29.40 -5.89 2.31
N ARG A 778 28.62 -5.74 3.39
CA ARG A 778 29.01 -4.97 4.57
C ARG A 778 30.34 -5.45 5.17
N LEU A 779 30.44 -6.76 5.45
CA LEU A 779 31.67 -7.34 6.03
C LEU A 779 32.87 -7.27 5.05
N SER A 780 32.61 -7.33 3.75
CA SER A 780 33.64 -7.15 2.73
C SER A 780 34.18 -5.71 2.71
N ASP A 781 33.29 -4.72 2.76
CA ASP A 781 33.63 -3.30 2.78
C ASP A 781 34.32 -2.90 4.10
N ASP A 782 33.93 -3.51 5.23
CA ASP A 782 34.58 -3.33 6.54
C ASP A 782 35.94 -4.06 6.66
N GLY A 783 36.31 -4.89 5.67
CA GLY A 783 37.57 -5.63 5.67
C GLY A 783 37.66 -6.78 6.68
N THR A 784 36.52 -7.26 7.20
CA THR A 784 36.44 -8.29 8.24
C THR A 784 36.42 -9.72 7.68
N LEU A 785 36.20 -9.90 6.38
CA LEU A 785 36.13 -11.22 5.73
C LEU A 785 37.51 -11.86 5.50
N ASP A 786 37.94 -12.69 6.45
CA ASP A 786 39.07 -13.60 6.28
C ASP A 786 38.73 -14.82 5.37
N PRO A 787 39.73 -15.63 4.94
CA PRO A 787 39.48 -16.78 4.07
C PRO A 787 38.54 -17.84 4.67
N SER A 788 38.52 -18.01 5.99
CA SER A 788 37.67 -18.99 6.67
C SER A 788 36.20 -18.54 6.64
N LEU A 789 35.93 -17.27 6.95
CA LEU A 789 34.60 -16.69 6.89
C LEU A 789 34.06 -16.69 5.45
N ARG A 790 34.91 -16.41 4.45
CA ARG A 790 34.52 -16.52 3.03
C ARG A 790 34.10 -17.95 2.65
N GLU A 791 34.78 -18.97 3.16
CA GLU A 791 34.39 -20.37 2.91
C GLU A 791 33.01 -20.69 3.51
N ILE A 792 32.71 -20.18 4.72
CA ILE A 792 31.40 -20.34 5.35
C ILE A 792 30.32 -19.66 4.51
N PHE A 793 30.55 -18.43 4.05
CA PHE A 793 29.64 -17.72 3.14
C PHE A 793 29.43 -18.50 1.82
N ALA A 794 30.48 -19.06 1.23
CA ALA A 794 30.36 -19.83 -0.01
C ALA A 794 29.52 -21.12 0.19
N LYS A 795 29.66 -21.81 1.32
CA LYS A 795 28.82 -22.97 1.67
C LYS A 795 27.36 -22.56 1.87
N LEU A 796 27.14 -21.49 2.62
CA LEU A 796 25.81 -20.97 2.89
C LEU A 796 25.12 -20.47 1.62
N ALA A 797 25.86 -19.85 0.69
CA ALA A 797 25.34 -19.44 -0.61
C ALA A 797 24.72 -20.63 -1.36
N VAL A 798 25.41 -21.77 -1.42
CA VAL A 798 24.89 -22.98 -2.07
C VAL A 798 23.60 -23.47 -1.40
N ARG A 799 23.53 -23.41 -0.07
CA ARG A 799 22.34 -23.79 0.71
C ARG A 799 21.16 -22.84 0.50
N LEU A 800 21.42 -21.58 0.18
CA LEU A 800 20.43 -20.54 -0.08
C LEU A 800 20.09 -20.37 -1.57
N ASP A 801 20.47 -21.32 -2.42
CA ASP A 801 20.32 -21.25 -3.88
C ASP A 801 20.96 -19.99 -4.50
N VAL A 802 22.09 -19.55 -3.95
CA VAL A 802 22.93 -18.46 -4.49
C VAL A 802 24.22 -19.06 -5.06
N SER A 803 24.54 -18.74 -6.32
CA SER A 803 25.83 -19.12 -6.89
C SER A 803 26.96 -18.41 -6.13
N PRO A 804 28.01 -19.12 -5.68
CA PRO A 804 29.15 -18.48 -5.01
C PRO A 804 29.81 -17.38 -5.84
N SER A 805 29.68 -17.41 -7.17
CA SER A 805 30.16 -16.34 -8.06
C SER A 805 29.48 -14.98 -7.83
N VAL A 806 28.30 -14.95 -7.21
CA VAL A 806 27.58 -13.72 -6.88
C VAL A 806 28.20 -13.02 -5.67
N LEU A 807 28.93 -13.73 -4.82
CA LEU A 807 29.56 -13.11 -3.65
C LEU A 807 30.62 -12.07 -4.08
N ASP A 808 31.33 -12.31 -5.17
CA ASP A 808 32.29 -11.34 -5.71
C ASP A 808 31.64 -10.29 -6.64
N TRP A 809 30.32 -10.36 -6.86
CA TRP A 809 29.59 -9.48 -7.74
C TRP A 809 29.09 -8.24 -6.99
N ARG A 810 29.35 -7.04 -7.53
CA ARG A 810 28.80 -5.77 -7.03
C ARG A 810 27.76 -5.23 -8.03
N PRO A 811 26.57 -4.80 -7.57
CA PRO A 811 25.46 -4.34 -8.42
C PRO A 811 25.70 -3.06 -9.22
#